data_AF-A0A838ULJ1-F1
#
_entry.id   AF-A0A838ULJ1-F1
#
_cell.length_a   1.000
_cell.length_b   1.000
_cell.length_c   1.000
_cell.angle_alpha   90.00
_cell.angle_beta   90.00
_cell.angle_gamma   90.00
#
_symmetry.space_group_name_H-M   'P 1'
#
loop_
_entity.id
_entity.type
_entity.pdbx_description
1 polymer ?
#
loop_
_entity_poly.entity_id
_entity_poly.type
_entity_poly.pdbx_seq_one_letter_code
_entity_poly.pdbx_strand_id
1 'polypeptide(L)'
;MTATTLSTYAASGYTLSPSYDELDITATGGVGGSGVYSNHFATLSNAGTIHNSAAYGRGVVLTVGGVVINRAGGYIDGHYGIITDGSVAVTNYGTIRAVFASVFAASGGSVVNGGYASEGATITGGAIDIRGAPGAVTNFGTIAATVSLGAGGRVTNGAAGDATALISGVSGISIAGGAGAVSNFGTIQSLGFGMSGVYLRSGGDVTNGAATDHTALIQGYVGVRIAGAAGTVTNFGTIRGLSASNFGRGLDLRGGGVVVNGSLNNGGALIEGYTGLSLAGKAAAATNFGTILGVGDLGGSGVYLGGGAALTNGAAGHAKATIEGFTGVETNGKANTVTNFGTIIGAGGTAVRLGSSTDLLVVEAGSTFVGAVIGGGGTLKLDGGIGRLSGLFGAEGDVTVSGSMAATTFVDFAALRIGQAATFTASGNVRLTAGEAILNSGSLTLGGKASVTSAGLIEADRGALTIAGALKNTGTLAAAGGTLAVAGDVTGSGSATIAGGVLDFEAAFTEDVAFTAKTGVLELGRSRGYTGTITGFSTTAKTSLDLDDIAFGKATKTTYAGSKSSGVLTVTDGNHTARINLEGDYRGSTFIATSDGHGGTLVRDLAAPTSISTSAGLFAAAMAGFGAGASALSSPALEPWQAARAEISAPRTHLA
;
A
#
# COMPACT_ATOMS: atom_id res chain seq x y z
N MET A 1 52.11 21.44 11.51
CA MET A 1 51.45 21.38 12.82
C MET A 1 52.53 21.45 13.88
N THR A 2 52.47 22.46 14.72
CA THR A 2 53.36 22.59 15.89
C THR A 2 52.68 21.95 17.10
N ALA A 3 53.33 20.97 17.72
CA ALA A 3 52.79 20.25 18.88
C ALA A 3 53.50 20.66 20.17
N THR A 4 52.77 20.65 21.27
CA THR A 4 53.31 20.74 22.63
C THR A 4 52.89 19.51 23.44
N THR A 5 53.74 19.04 24.34
CA THR A 5 53.50 17.82 25.13
C THR A 5 53.41 18.17 26.62
N LEU A 6 52.41 17.62 27.29
CA LEU A 6 52.23 17.72 28.73
C LEU A 6 52.44 16.34 29.37
N SER A 7 53.57 16.16 30.06
CA SER A 7 53.94 14.90 30.72
C SER A 7 53.74 14.89 32.24
N THR A 8 53.32 16.03 32.81
CA THR A 8 53.06 16.24 34.25
C THR A 8 51.66 16.82 34.47
N TYR A 9 51.18 16.81 35.72
CA TYR A 9 49.85 17.32 36.05
C TYR A 9 49.82 18.85 36.20
N ALA A 10 48.98 19.52 35.41
CA ALA A 10 48.73 20.97 35.47
C ALA A 10 47.49 21.27 36.34
N ALA A 11 47.69 21.56 37.62
CA ALA A 11 46.60 21.63 38.61
C ALA A 11 45.56 22.76 38.40
N SER A 12 45.96 23.89 37.80
CA SER A 12 45.08 25.06 37.64
C SER A 12 44.30 25.09 36.32
N GLY A 13 44.60 24.20 35.39
CA GLY A 13 44.11 24.23 34.00
C GLY A 13 45.24 24.46 32.99
N TYR A 14 44.92 24.31 31.71
CA TYR A 14 45.88 24.47 30.62
C TYR A 14 45.25 25.25 29.45
N THR A 15 45.82 26.40 29.11
CA THR A 15 45.44 27.17 27.92
C THR A 15 46.46 26.93 26.81
N LEU A 16 46.02 26.38 25.68
CA LEU A 16 46.87 26.13 24.52
C LEU A 16 47.20 27.46 23.83
N SER A 17 48.50 27.74 23.67
CA SER A 17 48.94 28.92 22.92
C SER A 17 48.61 28.76 21.43
N PRO A 18 48.17 29.82 20.73
CA PRO A 18 47.98 29.82 19.27
C PRO A 18 49.23 29.50 18.43
N SER A 19 50.40 29.42 19.06
CA SER A 19 51.63 28.94 18.41
C SER A 19 51.68 27.42 18.24
N TYR A 20 50.77 26.67 18.88
CA TYR A 20 50.68 25.22 18.81
C TYR A 20 49.32 24.81 18.25
N ASP A 21 49.33 23.98 17.22
CA ASP A 21 48.12 23.38 16.64
C ASP A 21 47.69 22.11 17.40
N GLU A 22 48.57 21.55 18.23
CA GLU A 22 48.35 20.28 18.92
C GLU A 22 48.83 20.30 20.37
N LEU A 23 48.04 19.71 21.26
CA LEU A 23 48.40 19.36 22.64
C LEU A 23 48.35 17.84 22.81
N ASP A 24 49.48 17.22 23.15
CA ASP A 24 49.55 15.80 23.53
C ASP A 24 49.77 15.65 25.04
N ILE A 25 48.79 15.09 25.74
CA ILE A 25 48.85 14.77 27.17
C ILE A 25 49.22 13.30 27.31
N THR A 26 50.40 13.02 27.87
CA THR A 26 50.88 11.64 28.03
C THR A 26 50.10 10.91 29.14
N ALA A 27 50.27 9.59 29.24
CA ALA A 27 49.63 8.77 30.28
C ALA A 27 49.98 9.20 31.73
N THR A 28 51.13 9.87 31.92
CA THR A 28 51.55 10.42 33.21
C THR A 28 51.17 11.90 33.38
N GLY A 29 50.75 12.55 32.30
CA GLY A 29 50.29 13.93 32.29
C GLY A 29 48.84 14.06 32.74
N GLY A 30 48.41 15.30 32.96
CA GLY A 30 47.00 15.58 33.21
C GLY A 30 46.74 17.05 33.47
N VAL A 31 45.45 17.41 33.54
CA VAL A 31 45.01 18.79 33.72
C VAL A 31 43.86 18.82 34.73
N GLY A 32 44.01 19.64 35.76
CA GLY A 32 43.00 19.93 36.77
C GLY A 32 42.35 21.30 36.57
N GLY A 33 41.72 21.82 37.63
CA GLY A 33 41.31 23.22 37.69
C GLY A 33 40.32 23.59 36.59
N SER A 34 40.64 24.57 35.74
CA SER A 34 39.78 25.03 34.64
C SER A 34 39.69 24.07 33.43
N GLY A 35 40.40 22.94 33.45
CA GLY A 35 40.49 22.03 32.31
C GLY A 35 41.39 22.57 31.19
N VAL A 36 41.23 22.00 29.99
CA VAL A 36 41.94 22.43 28.76
C VAL A 36 41.11 23.46 28.01
N TYR A 37 41.74 24.55 27.58
CA TYR A 37 41.10 25.61 26.79
C TYR A 37 41.92 25.94 25.53
N SER A 38 41.23 26.06 24.39
CA SER A 38 41.76 26.64 23.16
C SER A 38 40.75 27.61 22.53
N ASN A 39 41.26 28.73 22.03
CA ASN A 39 40.50 29.77 21.32
C ASN A 39 40.72 29.77 19.79
N HIS A 40 41.41 28.77 19.28
CA HIS A 40 41.69 28.55 17.86
C HIS A 40 41.48 27.06 17.54
N PHE A 41 41.50 26.70 16.26
CA PHE A 41 41.38 25.29 15.87
C PHE A 41 42.58 24.51 16.40
N ALA A 42 42.33 23.45 17.17
CA ALA A 42 43.39 22.66 17.79
C ALA A 42 43.07 21.17 17.80
N THR A 43 44.12 20.35 17.81
CA THR A 43 44.06 18.92 18.06
C THR A 43 44.48 18.64 19.51
N LEU A 44 43.61 18.00 20.28
CA LEU A 44 43.93 17.49 21.61
C LEU A 44 44.05 15.98 21.55
N SER A 45 45.21 15.46 21.94
CA SER A 45 45.44 14.04 22.16
C SER A 45 45.63 13.80 23.65
N ASN A 46 44.77 13.00 24.26
CA ASN A 46 44.81 12.72 25.69
C ASN A 46 44.99 11.22 25.97
N ALA A 47 46.10 10.86 26.61
CA ALA A 47 46.30 9.54 27.22
C ALA A 47 46.27 9.59 28.76
N GLY A 48 46.25 10.80 29.35
CA GLY A 48 46.25 11.03 30.79
C GLY A 48 44.86 11.42 31.33
N THR A 49 44.84 12.21 32.41
CA THR A 49 43.61 12.62 33.10
C THR A 49 43.33 14.11 32.92
N ILE A 50 42.16 14.45 32.38
CA ILE A 50 41.60 15.81 32.39
C ILE A 50 40.42 15.81 33.36
N HIS A 51 40.53 16.52 34.48
CA HIS A 51 39.53 16.50 35.55
C HIS A 51 39.10 17.90 35.99
N ASN A 52 37.79 18.14 36.07
CA ASN A 52 37.23 19.38 36.61
C ASN A 52 35.98 19.12 37.48
N SER A 53 36.17 19.06 38.80
CA SER A 53 35.12 18.80 39.78
C SER A 53 34.29 20.03 40.20
N ALA A 54 34.53 21.21 39.62
CA ALA A 54 33.73 22.40 39.95
C ALA A 54 32.26 22.24 39.51
N ALA A 55 31.33 22.93 40.18
CA ALA A 55 29.88 22.83 39.93
C ALA A 55 29.43 23.16 38.49
N TYR A 56 30.29 23.78 37.69
CA TYR A 56 30.12 24.00 36.24
C TYR A 56 31.44 23.76 35.48
N GLY A 57 32.25 22.85 36.01
CA GLY A 57 33.56 22.51 35.49
C GLY A 57 33.52 22.06 34.04
N ARG A 58 34.48 22.49 33.25
CA ARG A 58 34.65 22.09 31.84
C ARG A 58 35.95 21.30 31.73
N GLY A 59 35.89 20.12 31.14
CA GLY A 59 37.07 19.29 30.89
C GLY A 59 37.89 19.86 29.74
N VAL A 60 37.29 19.94 28.55
CA VAL A 60 37.91 20.47 27.33
C VAL A 60 37.01 21.53 26.69
N VAL A 61 37.56 22.69 26.37
CA VAL A 61 36.87 23.83 25.73
C VAL A 61 37.58 24.21 24.44
N LEU A 62 36.91 24.09 23.28
CA LEU A 62 37.41 24.52 21.97
C LEU A 62 36.43 25.52 21.33
N THR A 63 36.72 26.83 21.38
CA THR A 63 35.75 27.85 20.92
C THR A 63 35.65 27.96 19.40
N VAL A 64 36.64 27.48 18.64
CA VAL A 64 36.62 27.51 17.17
C VAL A 64 36.31 26.13 16.57
N GLY A 65 36.28 25.09 17.40
CA GLY A 65 36.25 23.70 16.96
C GLY A 65 37.63 23.05 16.99
N GLY A 66 37.73 21.82 16.50
CA GLY A 66 38.98 21.06 16.53
C GLY A 66 38.79 19.55 16.55
N VAL A 67 39.84 18.86 16.95
CA VAL A 67 39.88 17.40 17.07
C VAL A 67 40.21 17.04 18.52
N VAL A 68 39.48 16.08 19.09
CA VAL A 68 39.78 15.51 20.41
C VAL A 68 39.93 14.01 20.29
N ILE A 69 41.11 13.49 20.59
CA ILE A 69 41.45 12.07 20.62
C ILE A 69 41.69 11.69 22.07
N ASN A 70 40.74 11.02 22.70
CA ASN A 70 40.94 10.42 24.01
C ASN A 70 41.44 8.99 23.81
N ARG A 71 42.75 8.77 23.94
CA ARG A 71 43.41 7.49 23.71
C ARG A 71 43.00 6.46 24.76
N ALA A 72 43.33 5.19 24.53
CA ALA A 72 43.13 4.13 25.50
C ALA A 72 43.81 4.51 26.84
N GLY A 73 43.08 4.35 27.96
CA GLY A 73 43.51 4.79 29.29
C GLY A 73 43.30 6.27 29.60
N GLY A 74 43.02 7.10 28.59
CA GLY A 74 42.70 8.51 28.77
C GLY A 74 41.34 8.70 29.46
N TYR A 75 41.29 9.66 30.39
CA TYR A 75 40.10 10.00 31.14
C TYR A 75 39.80 11.50 31.03
N ILE A 76 38.59 11.85 30.61
CA ILE A 76 38.09 13.23 30.54
C ILE A 76 36.82 13.33 31.37
N ASP A 77 36.78 14.26 32.32
CA ASP A 77 35.53 14.59 33.01
C ASP A 77 35.27 16.08 33.25
N GLY A 78 34.05 16.37 33.71
CA GLY A 78 33.59 17.68 34.11
C GLY A 78 32.08 17.74 34.30
N HIS A 79 31.54 18.92 34.60
CA HIS A 79 30.12 19.18 34.37
C HIS A 79 29.81 19.11 32.87
N TYR A 80 30.71 19.67 32.06
CA TYR A 80 30.84 19.41 30.62
C TYR A 80 32.16 18.67 30.37
N GLY A 81 32.12 17.52 29.70
CA GLY A 81 33.32 16.77 29.33
C GLY A 81 34.10 17.51 28.24
N ILE A 82 33.50 17.60 27.06
CA ILE A 82 34.00 18.37 25.92
C ILE A 82 32.93 19.37 25.50
N ILE A 83 33.29 20.65 25.39
CA ILE A 83 32.40 21.72 24.93
C ILE A 83 33.05 22.53 23.81
N THR A 84 32.33 22.72 22.71
CA THR A 84 32.81 23.45 21.54
C THR A 84 31.73 24.36 20.97
N ASP A 85 32.12 25.58 20.56
CA ASP A 85 31.22 26.49 19.83
C ASP A 85 31.30 26.23 18.31
N GLY A 86 32.48 25.81 17.82
CA GLY A 86 32.69 25.36 16.44
C GLY A 86 32.37 23.88 16.23
N SER A 87 32.71 23.35 15.05
CA SER A 87 32.57 21.92 14.76
C SER A 87 33.71 21.10 15.38
N VAL A 88 33.41 19.93 15.92
CA VAL A 88 34.40 19.07 16.58
C VAL A 88 34.37 17.63 16.07
N ALA A 89 35.55 17.04 15.91
CA ALA A 89 35.71 15.60 15.74
C ALA A 89 36.26 14.97 17.02
N VAL A 90 35.45 14.17 17.71
CA VAL A 90 35.84 13.44 18.92
C VAL A 90 36.05 11.97 18.56
N THR A 91 37.20 11.41 18.91
CA THR A 91 37.46 9.96 18.88
C THR A 91 37.85 9.52 20.29
N ASN A 92 37.04 8.66 20.88
CA ASN A 92 37.23 8.15 22.22
C ASN A 92 37.57 6.66 22.19
N TYR A 93 38.73 6.30 22.71
CA TYR A 93 39.14 4.93 23.03
C TYR A 93 39.25 4.70 24.54
N GLY A 94 39.11 5.75 25.36
CA GLY A 94 39.15 5.71 26.82
C GLY A 94 37.78 6.01 27.44
N THR A 95 37.77 6.84 28.48
CA THR A 95 36.55 7.23 29.20
C THR A 95 36.30 8.74 29.11
N ILE A 96 35.10 9.11 28.71
CA ILE A 96 34.56 10.46 28.86
C ILE A 96 33.37 10.39 29.82
N ARG A 97 33.39 11.19 30.88
CA ARG A 97 32.31 11.22 31.87
C ARG A 97 31.91 12.64 32.19
N ALA A 98 30.63 12.96 32.10
CA ALA A 98 30.18 14.30 32.51
C ALA A 98 28.87 14.28 33.30
N VAL A 99 28.56 15.37 33.99
CA VAL A 99 27.29 15.51 34.72
C VAL A 99 26.17 15.97 33.79
N PHE A 100 26.42 16.96 32.92
CA PHE A 100 25.39 17.56 32.07
C PHE A 100 25.51 17.16 30.60
N ALA A 101 26.68 17.37 30.00
CA ALA A 101 26.95 16.95 28.62
C ALA A 101 28.37 16.38 28.51
N SER A 102 28.47 15.13 28.06
CA SER A 102 29.77 14.48 27.82
C SER A 102 30.45 15.09 26.62
N VAL A 103 29.68 15.40 25.57
CA VAL A 103 30.11 16.16 24.40
C VAL A 103 29.02 17.17 24.06
N PHE A 104 29.36 18.44 23.99
CA PHE A 104 28.50 19.52 23.48
C PHE A 104 29.19 20.20 22.29
N ALA A 105 28.52 20.22 21.14
CA ALA A 105 29.01 20.87 19.93
C ALA A 105 27.92 21.76 19.34
N ALA A 106 28.15 23.09 19.32
CA ALA A 106 27.13 24.04 18.89
C ALA A 106 26.97 24.15 17.37
N SER A 107 28.00 23.76 16.59
CA SER A 107 28.06 23.96 15.13
C SER A 107 28.38 22.68 14.34
N GLY A 108 27.79 21.56 14.75
CA GLY A 108 27.97 20.24 14.16
C GLY A 108 29.18 19.50 14.73
N GLY A 109 29.40 18.28 14.27
CA GLY A 109 30.54 17.48 14.70
C GLY A 109 30.31 15.99 14.59
N SER A 110 31.37 15.24 14.87
CA SER A 110 31.36 13.79 14.88
C SER A 110 31.89 13.23 16.19
N VAL A 111 31.29 12.17 16.70
CA VAL A 111 31.78 11.40 17.85
C VAL A 111 31.97 9.95 17.42
N VAL A 112 33.16 9.41 17.62
CA VAL A 112 33.46 7.98 17.50
C VAL A 112 33.80 7.45 18.89
N ASN A 113 33.08 6.45 19.37
CA ASN A 113 33.35 5.79 20.65
C ASN A 113 33.76 4.34 20.42
N GLY A 114 35.05 4.05 20.60
CA GLY A 114 35.67 2.76 20.36
C GLY A 114 36.08 2.54 18.90
N GLY A 115 36.47 1.32 18.61
CA GLY A 115 36.69 0.81 17.27
C GLY A 115 36.46 -0.69 17.23
N TYR A 116 36.46 -1.31 16.04
CA TYR A 116 36.23 -2.75 15.86
C TYR A 116 37.09 -3.69 16.74
N ALA A 117 38.24 -3.20 17.24
CA ALA A 117 39.15 -3.95 18.11
C ALA A 117 39.31 -3.33 19.51
N SER A 118 38.43 -2.40 19.90
CA SER A 118 38.53 -1.62 21.15
C SER A 118 37.14 -1.27 21.69
N GLU A 119 36.44 -2.29 22.18
CA GLU A 119 35.06 -2.21 22.74
C GLU A 119 34.98 -1.56 24.13
N GLY A 120 36.12 -1.40 24.83
CA GLY A 120 36.18 -0.86 26.19
C GLY A 120 35.96 0.65 26.33
N ALA A 121 35.75 1.37 25.23
CA ALA A 121 35.55 2.83 25.25
C ALA A 121 34.19 3.20 25.84
N THR A 122 34.18 4.15 26.78
CA THR A 122 32.95 4.58 27.46
C THR A 122 32.71 6.09 27.38
N ILE A 123 31.47 6.46 27.11
CA ILE A 123 30.96 7.83 27.29
C ILE A 123 29.78 7.75 28.25
N THR A 124 29.85 8.42 29.40
CA THR A 124 28.88 8.21 30.48
C THR A 124 28.40 9.50 31.14
N GLY A 125 27.16 9.45 31.65
CA GLY A 125 26.54 10.56 32.39
C GLY A 125 25.78 11.51 31.47
N GLY A 126 26.29 12.71 31.25
CA GLY A 126 25.67 13.76 30.46
C GLY A 126 25.54 13.41 28.97
N ALA A 127 24.60 14.05 28.28
CA ALA A 127 24.27 13.78 26.88
C ALA A 127 25.45 14.01 25.91
N ILE A 128 25.41 13.34 24.75
CA ILE A 128 26.09 13.79 23.54
C ILE A 128 25.10 14.71 22.81
N ASP A 129 25.39 16.01 22.75
CA ASP A 129 24.50 17.03 22.19
C ASP A 129 25.20 17.80 21.07
N ILE A 130 24.79 17.55 19.83
CA ILE A 130 25.36 18.17 18.62
C ILE A 130 24.26 18.98 17.92
N ARG A 131 24.51 20.28 17.73
CA ARG A 131 23.55 21.26 17.21
C ARG A 131 24.13 22.06 16.05
N GLY A 132 23.33 22.95 15.45
CA GLY A 132 23.77 23.91 14.43
C GLY A 132 23.97 23.34 13.02
N ALA A 133 24.45 22.10 12.91
CA ALA A 133 24.58 21.35 11.67
C ALA A 133 24.39 19.84 11.93
N PRO A 134 24.12 19.01 10.90
CA PRO A 134 23.95 17.58 11.07
C PRO A 134 25.13 16.93 11.81
N GLY A 135 24.83 16.13 12.83
CA GLY A 135 25.85 15.43 13.62
C GLY A 135 26.10 14.00 13.16
N ALA A 136 27.23 13.42 13.53
CA ALA A 136 27.54 12.01 13.30
C ALA A 136 27.99 11.32 14.59
N VAL A 137 27.39 10.19 14.93
CA VAL A 137 27.84 9.37 16.07
C VAL A 137 28.06 7.94 15.61
N THR A 138 29.25 7.39 15.84
CA THR A 138 29.56 5.98 15.62
C THR A 138 30.01 5.38 16.94
N ASN A 139 29.34 4.33 17.39
CA ASN A 139 29.62 3.66 18.64
C ASN A 139 29.97 2.19 18.40
N PHE A 140 31.10 1.75 18.92
CA PHE A 140 31.51 0.35 19.04
C PHE A 140 31.66 -0.08 20.51
N GLY A 141 31.60 0.86 21.45
CA GLY A 141 31.69 0.60 22.89
C GLY A 141 30.37 0.89 23.61
N THR A 142 30.46 1.52 24.78
CA THR A 142 29.29 1.93 25.57
C THR A 142 29.12 3.44 25.62
N ILE A 143 27.96 3.93 25.18
CA ILE A 143 27.46 5.28 25.43
C ILE A 143 26.32 5.17 26.45
N ALA A 144 26.62 5.39 27.73
CA ALA A 144 25.63 5.48 28.80
C ALA A 144 25.13 6.93 28.96
N ALA A 145 24.59 7.48 27.87
CA ALA A 145 24.11 8.86 27.76
C ALA A 145 23.08 8.96 26.62
N THR A 146 22.23 9.99 26.66
CA THR A 146 21.35 10.33 25.52
C THR A 146 22.20 10.85 24.35
N VAL A 147 21.96 10.34 23.14
CA VAL A 147 22.49 10.93 21.90
C VAL A 147 21.45 11.88 21.32
N SER A 148 21.74 13.18 21.29
CA SER A 148 20.87 14.26 20.82
C SER A 148 21.49 14.98 19.62
N LEU A 149 20.87 14.88 18.44
CA LEU A 149 21.29 15.59 17.23
C LEU A 149 20.22 16.62 16.83
N GLY A 150 20.52 17.91 16.99
CA GLY A 150 19.56 19.00 16.88
C GLY A 150 19.25 19.50 15.45
N ALA A 151 20.03 19.07 14.44
CA ALA A 151 19.89 19.52 13.05
C ALA A 151 19.92 18.35 12.04
N GLY A 152 19.40 17.19 12.43
CA GLY A 152 19.51 15.94 11.68
C GLY A 152 20.85 15.25 11.92
N GLY A 153 21.15 14.23 11.12
CA GLY A 153 22.43 13.53 11.18
C GLY A 153 22.32 12.02 11.21
N ARG A 154 23.42 11.34 11.53
CA ARG A 154 23.52 9.89 11.51
C ARG A 154 24.05 9.32 12.83
N VAL A 155 23.45 8.21 13.26
CA VAL A 155 23.96 7.38 14.36
C VAL A 155 24.19 5.96 13.86
N THR A 156 25.34 5.38 14.19
CA THR A 156 25.66 3.96 13.97
C THR A 156 26.05 3.36 15.30
N ASN A 157 25.37 2.28 15.70
CA ASN A 157 25.64 1.55 16.93
C ASN A 157 26.03 0.11 16.60
N GLY A 158 27.32 -0.18 16.70
CA GLY A 158 27.96 -1.43 16.30
C GLY A 158 28.18 -1.52 14.79
N ALA A 159 28.50 -2.72 14.34
CA ALA A 159 28.58 -3.13 12.96
C ALA A 159 28.08 -4.57 12.83
N ALA A 160 27.89 -5.07 11.60
CA ALA A 160 27.44 -6.45 11.41
C ALA A 160 28.36 -7.45 12.15
N GLY A 161 27.78 -8.26 13.04
CA GLY A 161 28.50 -9.22 13.88
C GLY A 161 29.04 -8.65 15.21
N ASP A 162 28.91 -7.34 15.45
CA ASP A 162 29.20 -6.69 16.72
C ASP A 162 27.90 -6.43 17.50
N ALA A 163 27.64 -7.30 18.48
CA ALA A 163 26.46 -7.27 19.33
C ALA A 163 26.69 -6.55 20.68
N THR A 164 27.91 -6.11 21.00
CA THR A 164 28.25 -5.56 22.33
C THR A 164 28.09 -4.05 22.41
N ALA A 165 28.07 -3.35 21.26
CA ALA A 165 27.85 -1.92 21.19
C ALA A 165 26.52 -1.50 21.85
N LEU A 166 26.60 -0.58 22.82
CA LEU A 166 25.46 -0.15 23.64
C LEU A 166 25.28 1.37 23.62
N ILE A 167 24.08 1.83 23.30
CA ILE A 167 23.62 3.19 23.61
C ILE A 167 22.48 3.09 24.64
N SER A 168 22.67 3.68 25.82
CA SER A 168 21.73 3.60 26.94
C SER A 168 21.63 4.94 27.67
N GLY A 169 20.58 5.70 27.40
CA GLY A 169 20.35 7.02 28.00
C GLY A 169 18.95 7.20 28.58
N VAL A 170 18.65 8.39 29.10
CA VAL A 170 17.26 8.77 29.47
C VAL A 170 16.35 8.67 28.26
N SER A 171 16.83 9.12 27.10
CA SER A 171 16.40 8.63 25.80
C SER A 171 17.58 7.90 25.16
N GLY A 172 17.36 6.94 24.28
CA GLY A 172 18.48 6.32 23.54
C GLY A 172 19.06 7.33 22.55
N ILE A 173 18.31 7.58 21.48
CA ILE A 173 18.65 8.53 20.42
C ILE A 173 17.47 9.48 20.19
N SER A 174 17.75 10.78 20.10
CA SER A 174 16.81 11.83 19.71
C SER A 174 17.41 12.67 18.59
N ILE A 175 16.76 12.67 17.42
CA ILE A 175 17.19 13.47 16.26
C ILE A 175 16.06 14.42 15.87
N ALA A 176 16.38 15.71 15.79
CA ALA A 176 15.46 16.79 15.50
C ALA A 176 16.07 17.80 14.50
N GLY A 177 15.27 18.75 14.03
CA GLY A 177 15.71 19.85 13.16
C GLY A 177 16.01 19.46 11.71
N GLY A 178 16.25 18.17 11.44
CA GLY A 178 16.42 17.58 10.11
C GLY A 178 16.17 16.07 10.16
N ALA A 179 16.15 15.41 9.00
CA ALA A 179 16.00 13.95 8.92
C ALA A 179 17.17 13.24 9.62
N GLY A 180 16.88 12.15 10.33
CA GLY A 180 17.88 11.33 11.00
C GLY A 180 18.11 9.99 10.29
N ALA A 181 19.31 9.43 10.41
CA ALA A 181 19.61 8.08 9.95
C ALA A 181 20.20 7.26 11.10
N VAL A 182 19.56 6.15 11.47
CA VAL A 182 20.02 5.28 12.56
C VAL A 182 20.27 3.88 12.03
N SER A 183 21.50 3.38 12.17
CA SER A 183 21.87 1.99 11.90
C SER A 183 22.28 1.32 13.20
N ASN A 184 21.53 0.31 13.61
CA ASN A 184 21.78 -0.42 14.85
C ASN A 184 22.15 -1.88 14.55
N PHE A 185 23.25 -2.35 15.12
CA PHE A 185 23.67 -3.74 15.12
C PHE A 185 23.77 -4.30 16.55
N GLY A 186 24.05 -3.44 17.53
CA GLY A 186 24.01 -3.78 18.96
C GLY A 186 22.68 -3.43 19.64
N THR A 187 22.77 -2.84 20.83
CA THR A 187 21.59 -2.44 21.63
C THR A 187 21.46 -0.91 21.75
N ILE A 188 20.27 -0.39 21.45
CA ILE A 188 19.85 0.98 21.80
C ILE A 188 18.69 0.88 22.78
N GLN A 189 18.84 1.50 23.95
CA GLN A 189 17.79 1.49 24.96
C GLN A 189 17.55 2.85 25.62
N SER A 190 16.29 3.09 25.95
CA SER A 190 15.84 4.22 26.73
C SER A 190 15.43 3.78 28.14
N LEU A 191 16.02 4.41 29.16
CA LEU A 191 15.71 4.19 30.57
C LEU A 191 14.70 5.21 31.13
N GLY A 192 14.42 6.29 30.40
CA GLY A 192 13.49 7.33 30.83
C GLY A 192 12.02 6.95 30.64
N PHE A 193 11.19 7.35 31.60
CA PHE A 193 9.74 7.21 31.50
C PHE A 193 9.18 8.02 30.34
N GLY A 194 8.34 7.41 29.50
CA GLY A 194 7.75 8.07 28.33
C GLY A 194 8.70 8.30 27.15
N MET A 195 9.97 7.90 27.27
CA MET A 195 11.01 8.17 26.28
C MET A 195 11.20 7.02 25.29
N SER A 196 11.59 7.35 24.06
CA SER A 196 11.78 6.36 22.99
C SER A 196 13.22 5.84 22.95
N GLY A 197 13.40 4.58 22.53
CA GLY A 197 14.72 4.06 22.17
C GLY A 197 15.33 4.89 21.06
N VAL A 198 14.57 5.11 19.99
CA VAL A 198 14.89 6.07 18.92
C VAL A 198 13.71 7.00 18.67
N TYR A 199 13.96 8.32 18.66
CA TYR A 199 13.00 9.34 18.28
C TYR A 199 13.51 10.19 17.12
N LEU A 200 12.81 10.16 15.99
CA LEU A 200 13.08 11.01 14.82
C LEU A 200 11.93 12.01 14.64
N ARG A 201 12.18 13.28 14.94
CA ARG A 201 11.13 14.31 14.90
C ARG A 201 10.76 14.77 13.48
N SER A 202 11.70 14.68 12.54
CA SER A 202 11.56 15.24 11.18
C SER A 202 11.66 14.16 10.09
N GLY A 203 11.20 12.93 10.38
CA GLY A 203 11.36 11.78 9.48
C GLY A 203 12.78 11.21 9.45
N GLY A 204 13.07 10.40 8.44
CA GLY A 204 14.36 9.74 8.23
C GLY A 204 14.30 8.21 8.33
N ASP A 205 15.46 7.58 8.48
CA ASP A 205 15.63 6.14 8.32
C ASP A 205 16.11 5.46 9.60
N VAL A 206 15.55 4.28 9.90
CA VAL A 206 16.01 3.39 10.95
C VAL A 206 16.22 1.99 10.39
N THR A 207 17.43 1.47 10.52
CA THR A 207 17.77 0.08 10.23
C THR A 207 18.19 -0.61 11.53
N ASN A 208 17.50 -1.68 11.90
CA ASN A 208 17.79 -2.45 13.10
C ASN A 208 18.19 -3.89 12.74
N GLY A 209 19.47 -4.19 12.83
CA GLY A 209 20.10 -5.43 12.37
C GLY A 209 20.46 -5.36 10.88
N ALA A 210 20.78 -6.51 10.31
CA ALA A 210 21.03 -6.70 8.90
C ALA A 210 20.46 -8.04 8.42
N ALA A 211 20.45 -8.26 7.11
CA ALA A 211 19.96 -9.52 6.53
C ALA A 211 20.63 -10.77 7.14
N THR A 212 21.88 -10.65 7.60
CA THR A 212 22.66 -11.73 8.23
C THR A 212 22.86 -11.56 9.75
N ASP A 213 22.33 -10.49 10.36
CA ASP A 213 22.50 -10.19 11.79
C ASP A 213 21.17 -9.75 12.40
N HIS A 214 20.56 -10.66 13.16
CA HIS A 214 19.20 -10.49 13.71
C HIS A 214 19.20 -10.22 15.22
N THR A 215 20.37 -9.96 15.81
CA THR A 215 20.50 -9.81 17.27
C THR A 215 20.28 -8.38 17.77
N ALA A 216 20.30 -7.41 16.85
CA ALA A 216 20.13 -5.99 17.16
C ALA A 216 18.81 -5.69 17.90
N LEU A 217 18.90 -4.88 18.95
CA LEU A 217 17.78 -4.52 19.81
C LEU A 217 17.61 -3.00 19.88
N ILE A 218 16.39 -2.51 19.62
CA ILE A 218 15.97 -1.16 20.01
C ILE A 218 14.82 -1.27 20.99
N GLN A 219 14.96 -0.66 22.18
CA GLN A 219 13.90 -0.68 23.19
C GLN A 219 13.71 0.65 23.93
N GLY A 220 12.49 0.90 24.35
CA GLY A 220 12.15 2.08 25.16
C GLY A 220 10.67 2.05 25.55
N TYR A 221 10.17 3.13 26.14
CA TYR A 221 8.73 3.27 26.36
C TYR A 221 7.97 3.14 25.04
N VAL A 222 8.52 3.75 23.98
CA VAL A 222 8.31 3.33 22.60
C VAL A 222 9.66 2.85 22.05
N GLY A 223 9.69 1.74 21.31
CA GLY A 223 10.92 1.26 20.69
C GLY A 223 11.48 2.30 19.72
N VAL A 224 10.72 2.57 18.66
CA VAL A 224 11.03 3.60 17.66
C VAL A 224 9.81 4.50 17.42
N ARG A 225 10.01 5.81 17.43
CA ARG A 225 8.99 6.81 17.06
C ARG A 225 9.48 7.73 15.97
N ILE A 226 8.77 7.76 14.84
CA ILE A 226 9.01 8.70 13.73
C ILE A 226 7.81 9.64 13.62
N ALA A 227 8.07 10.94 13.76
CA ALA A 227 7.07 12.01 13.73
C ALA A 227 7.37 13.03 12.64
N GLY A 228 6.58 14.11 12.56
CA GLY A 228 6.81 15.29 11.71
C GLY A 228 6.71 15.08 10.20
N ALA A 229 7.54 14.20 9.65
CA ALA A 229 7.60 13.79 8.26
C ALA A 229 7.68 12.27 8.12
N ALA A 230 7.53 11.76 6.90
CA ALA A 230 7.62 10.33 6.63
C ALA A 230 9.02 9.80 6.94
N GLY A 231 9.10 8.54 7.35
CA GLY A 231 10.37 7.83 7.51
C GLY A 231 10.30 6.37 7.09
N THR A 232 11.45 5.74 6.95
CA THR A 232 11.56 4.33 6.59
C THR A 232 12.15 3.55 7.75
N VAL A 233 11.55 2.41 8.08
CA VAL A 233 12.07 1.47 9.07
C VAL A 233 12.28 0.11 8.43
N THR A 234 13.50 -0.41 8.51
CA THR A 234 13.84 -1.79 8.13
C THR A 234 14.32 -2.52 9.37
N ASN A 235 13.54 -3.50 9.82
CA ASN A 235 13.86 -4.28 11.01
C ASN A 235 14.26 -5.70 10.60
N PHE A 236 15.44 -6.13 11.00
CA PHE A 236 15.92 -7.52 10.91
C PHE A 236 16.05 -8.16 12.30
N GLY A 237 16.19 -7.36 13.37
CA GLY A 237 16.25 -7.80 14.75
C GLY A 237 14.96 -7.52 15.53
N THR A 238 15.08 -6.99 16.75
CA THR A 238 13.96 -6.72 17.66
C THR A 238 13.77 -5.23 17.92
N ILE A 239 12.54 -4.73 17.75
CA ILE A 239 12.09 -3.41 18.21
C ILE A 239 11.01 -3.59 19.28
N ARG A 240 11.24 -3.09 20.50
CA ARG A 240 10.40 -3.34 21.68
C ARG A 240 9.90 -2.07 22.38
N GLY A 241 8.59 -1.97 22.54
CA GLY A 241 7.91 -1.03 23.43
C GLY A 241 7.71 -1.66 24.81
N LEU A 242 8.22 -1.03 25.86
CA LEU A 242 8.26 -1.59 27.22
C LEU A 242 7.06 -1.22 28.10
N SER A 243 6.24 -0.23 27.69
CA SER A 243 5.08 0.14 28.51
C SER A 243 3.94 -0.86 28.36
N ALA A 244 3.35 -1.26 29.49
CA ALA A 244 2.14 -2.08 29.53
C ALA A 244 0.83 -1.29 29.26
N SER A 245 0.93 0.00 28.88
CA SER A 245 -0.21 0.86 28.55
C SER A 245 -0.33 1.09 27.04
N ASN A 246 -1.45 1.68 26.59
CA ASN A 246 -1.71 2.02 25.19
C ASN A 246 -0.68 2.95 24.50
N PHE A 247 0.25 3.51 25.26
CA PHE A 247 1.37 4.29 24.72
C PHE A 247 2.65 3.47 24.49
N GLY A 248 2.70 2.22 24.96
CA GLY A 248 3.81 1.28 24.82
C GLY A 248 3.89 0.65 23.44
N ARG A 249 4.34 1.42 22.45
CA ARG A 249 4.37 0.95 21.07
C ARG A 249 5.74 0.36 20.73
N GLY A 250 5.78 -0.76 20.01
CA GLY A 250 7.03 -1.22 19.40
C GLY A 250 7.54 -0.18 18.41
N LEU A 251 6.71 0.10 17.40
CA LEU A 251 6.98 1.09 16.36
C LEU A 251 5.79 2.04 16.15
N ASP A 252 6.04 3.36 16.17
CA ASP A 252 5.03 4.42 16.02
C ASP A 252 5.41 5.39 14.87
N LEU A 253 4.76 5.26 13.70
CA LEU A 253 4.95 6.14 12.53
C LEU A 253 3.82 7.17 12.44
N ARG A 254 3.99 8.30 13.13
CA ARG A 254 3.01 9.41 13.08
C ARG A 254 3.14 10.26 11.82
N GLY A 255 4.35 10.36 11.27
CA GLY A 255 4.64 11.15 10.07
C GLY A 255 4.26 10.47 8.75
N GLY A 256 3.80 9.22 8.78
CA GLY A 256 3.67 8.37 7.60
C GLY A 256 4.98 7.63 7.29
N GLY A 257 5.05 6.97 6.12
CA GLY A 257 6.28 6.33 5.62
C GLY A 257 6.17 4.84 5.39
N VAL A 258 7.29 4.12 5.49
CA VAL A 258 7.38 2.69 5.12
C VAL A 258 8.00 1.87 6.25
N VAL A 259 7.45 0.69 6.51
CA VAL A 259 7.99 -0.30 7.44
C VAL A 259 8.21 -1.62 6.72
N VAL A 260 9.37 -2.22 6.92
CA VAL A 260 9.66 -3.61 6.53
C VAL A 260 10.13 -4.35 7.78
N ASN A 261 9.37 -5.35 8.22
CA ASN A 261 9.73 -6.20 9.34
C ASN A 261 10.16 -7.59 8.85
N GLY A 262 11.47 -7.83 8.80
CA GLY A 262 12.09 -9.03 8.27
C GLY A 262 12.37 -8.95 6.77
N SER A 263 12.58 -10.10 6.15
CA SER A 263 12.70 -10.23 4.70
C SER A 263 12.22 -11.62 4.27
N LEU A 264 12.13 -11.87 2.96
CA LEU A 264 11.79 -13.19 2.42
C LEU A 264 12.70 -14.32 2.97
N ASN A 265 13.95 -13.98 3.32
CA ASN A 265 14.95 -14.91 3.88
C ASN A 265 15.16 -14.74 5.40
N ASN A 266 14.45 -13.81 6.04
CA ASN A 266 14.53 -13.58 7.49
C ASN A 266 13.13 -13.40 8.09
N GLY A 267 12.59 -14.47 8.66
CA GLY A 267 11.35 -14.45 9.45
C GLY A 267 11.56 -14.22 10.95
N GLY A 268 12.80 -14.00 11.42
CA GLY A 268 13.13 -13.84 12.84
C GLY A 268 12.94 -12.42 13.38
N ALA A 269 12.68 -11.44 12.52
CA ALA A 269 12.48 -10.05 12.94
C ALA A 269 11.22 -9.89 13.80
N LEU A 270 11.33 -9.14 14.89
CA LEU A 270 10.26 -8.91 15.85
C LEU A 270 10.01 -7.42 16.06
N ILE A 271 8.74 -7.02 15.99
CA ILE A 271 8.27 -5.75 16.53
C ILE A 271 7.25 -6.07 17.62
N GLU A 272 7.49 -5.61 18.84
CA GLU A 272 6.59 -5.90 19.97
C GLU A 272 6.33 -4.67 20.85
N GLY A 273 5.17 -4.64 21.49
CA GLY A 273 4.78 -3.64 22.48
C GLY A 273 3.33 -3.88 22.92
N TYR A 274 2.76 -3.05 23.79
CA TYR A 274 1.31 -3.03 24.00
C TYR A 274 0.57 -2.97 22.67
N THR A 275 1.00 -2.06 21.78
CA THR A 275 0.73 -2.17 20.35
C THR A 275 2.04 -2.48 19.65
N GLY A 276 2.10 -3.55 18.86
CA GLY A 276 3.32 -3.90 18.11
C GLY A 276 3.70 -2.77 17.13
N LEU A 277 2.82 -2.54 16.15
CA LEU A 277 3.00 -1.50 15.13
C LEU A 277 1.82 -0.52 15.10
N SER A 278 2.08 0.78 15.13
CA SER A 278 1.05 1.80 14.95
C SER A 278 1.35 2.74 13.77
N LEU A 279 0.41 2.76 12.82
CA LEU A 279 0.35 3.62 11.63
C LEU A 279 -0.86 4.56 11.69
N ALA A 280 -1.03 5.22 12.85
CA ALA A 280 -2.21 6.01 13.17
C ALA A 280 -2.22 7.44 12.60
N GLY A 281 -1.06 7.95 12.16
CA GLY A 281 -0.90 9.35 11.77
C GLY A 281 -1.28 9.62 10.31
N LYS A 282 -0.27 9.89 9.47
CA LYS A 282 -0.44 10.02 8.02
C LYS A 282 -0.38 8.64 7.34
N ALA A 283 -0.76 8.58 6.07
CA ALA A 283 -0.67 7.37 5.25
C ALA A 283 0.74 6.75 5.33
N ALA A 284 0.78 5.45 5.55
CA ALA A 284 2.00 4.66 5.69
C ALA A 284 1.78 3.26 5.11
N ALA A 285 2.86 2.61 4.71
CA ALA A 285 2.86 1.23 4.25
C ALA A 285 3.70 0.36 5.19
N ALA A 286 3.25 -0.86 5.46
CA ALA A 286 4.03 -1.85 6.19
C ALA A 286 3.99 -3.22 5.49
N THR A 287 5.15 -3.86 5.39
CA THR A 287 5.28 -5.25 4.97
C THR A 287 5.90 -6.05 6.10
N ASN A 288 5.21 -7.09 6.54
CA ASN A 288 5.67 -8.00 7.58
C ASN A 288 6.08 -9.34 6.97
N PHE A 289 7.32 -9.76 7.21
CA PHE A 289 7.84 -11.09 6.92
C PHE A 289 8.15 -11.89 8.21
N GLY A 290 8.33 -11.19 9.33
CA GLY A 290 8.56 -11.77 10.65
C GLY A 290 7.31 -11.75 11.54
N THR A 291 7.50 -11.37 12.80
CA THR A 291 6.43 -11.30 13.80
C THR A 291 6.17 -9.86 14.25
N ILE A 292 4.90 -9.47 14.29
CA ILE A 292 4.45 -8.25 14.99
C ILE A 292 3.54 -8.67 16.14
N LEU A 293 3.88 -8.26 17.37
CA LEU A 293 3.24 -8.73 18.59
C LEU A 293 2.70 -7.58 19.46
N GLY A 294 1.40 -7.60 19.74
CA GLY A 294 0.71 -6.79 20.73
C GLY A 294 0.57 -7.55 22.05
N VAL A 295 1.37 -7.21 23.06
CA VAL A 295 1.43 -7.94 24.35
C VAL A 295 0.41 -7.47 25.40
N GLY A 296 -0.46 -6.51 25.07
CA GLY A 296 -1.40 -5.95 26.04
C GLY A 296 -2.60 -6.88 26.31
N ASP A 297 -2.62 -7.54 27.47
CA ASP A 297 -3.68 -8.49 27.92
C ASP A 297 -5.12 -7.96 27.85
N LEU A 298 -5.31 -6.63 27.77
CA LEU A 298 -6.62 -5.96 27.81
C LEU A 298 -6.82 -4.92 26.69
N GLY A 299 -6.32 -5.20 25.49
CA GLY A 299 -6.59 -4.35 24.31
C GLY A 299 -5.37 -3.99 23.45
N GLY A 300 -4.24 -4.65 23.66
CA GLY A 300 -3.06 -4.44 22.83
C GLY A 300 -3.25 -4.99 21.42
N SER A 301 -3.25 -4.13 20.39
CA SER A 301 -3.34 -4.58 19.00
C SER A 301 -1.98 -5.02 18.45
N GLY A 302 -1.92 -6.09 17.65
CA GLY A 302 -0.69 -6.42 16.93
C GLY A 302 -0.30 -5.28 15.99
N VAL A 303 -1.23 -4.89 15.12
CA VAL A 303 -1.12 -3.70 14.27
C VAL A 303 -2.34 -2.78 14.44
N TYR A 304 -2.09 -1.47 14.51
CA TYR A 304 -3.12 -0.43 14.49
C TYR A 304 -2.93 0.52 13.30
N LEU A 305 -3.95 0.63 12.43
CA LEU A 305 -3.96 1.49 11.24
C LEU A 305 -4.94 2.67 11.40
N GLY A 306 -4.54 3.88 11.01
CA GLY A 306 -5.39 5.09 11.17
C GLY A 306 -5.37 6.09 10.01
N GLY A 307 -4.26 6.16 9.28
CA GLY A 307 -3.95 7.25 8.35
C GLY A 307 -4.32 7.03 6.88
N GLY A 308 -5.14 6.03 6.54
CA GLY A 308 -5.20 5.49 5.17
C GLY A 308 -3.98 4.61 4.90
N ALA A 309 -3.66 3.76 5.86
CA ALA A 309 -2.44 2.94 5.85
C ALA A 309 -2.66 1.62 5.12
N ALA A 310 -1.59 1.09 4.53
CA ALA A 310 -1.56 -0.21 3.88
C ALA A 310 -0.67 -1.18 4.67
N LEU A 311 -1.17 -2.36 4.94
CA LEU A 311 -0.46 -3.45 5.62
C LEU A 311 -0.46 -4.68 4.74
N THR A 312 0.71 -5.30 4.56
CA THR A 312 0.85 -6.62 3.95
C THR A 312 1.50 -7.58 4.94
N ASN A 313 0.81 -8.65 5.32
CA ASN A 313 1.33 -9.69 6.20
C ASN A 313 1.73 -10.93 5.40
N GLY A 314 3.04 -11.07 5.14
CA GLY A 314 3.63 -12.10 4.29
C GLY A 314 3.76 -11.66 2.83
N ALA A 315 3.97 -12.63 1.95
CA ALA A 315 3.94 -12.45 0.50
C ALA A 315 3.59 -13.78 -0.18
N ALA A 316 3.33 -13.75 -1.48
CA ALA A 316 3.18 -14.96 -2.28
C ALA A 316 4.40 -15.88 -2.10
N GLY A 317 4.18 -17.14 -1.72
CA GLY A 317 5.25 -18.10 -1.40
C GLY A 317 5.87 -17.94 0.00
N HIS A 318 5.50 -16.92 0.78
CA HIS A 318 6.05 -16.61 2.10
C HIS A 318 4.95 -16.35 3.14
N ALA A 319 4.18 -17.40 3.46
CA ALA A 319 3.04 -17.37 4.39
C ALA A 319 3.39 -17.53 5.89
N LYS A 320 4.67 -17.37 6.26
CA LYS A 320 5.13 -17.57 7.66
C LYS A 320 5.05 -16.32 8.54
N ALA A 321 4.72 -15.18 7.95
CA ALA A 321 4.58 -13.93 8.68
C ALA A 321 3.41 -14.02 9.68
N THR A 322 3.64 -13.55 10.90
CA THR A 322 2.66 -13.60 11.99
C THR A 322 2.38 -12.20 12.51
N ILE A 323 1.10 -11.89 12.69
CA ILE A 323 0.65 -10.76 13.51
C ILE A 323 -0.18 -11.32 14.65
N GLU A 324 0.13 -10.94 15.87
CA GLU A 324 -0.62 -11.36 17.05
C GLU A 324 -0.88 -10.17 17.97
N GLY A 325 -2.06 -10.15 18.58
CA GLY A 325 -2.39 -9.24 19.67
C GLY A 325 -3.71 -9.63 20.32
N PHE A 326 -4.15 -8.88 21.34
CA PHE A 326 -5.51 -9.00 21.85
C PHE A 326 -6.53 -8.82 20.71
N THR A 327 -6.31 -7.79 19.88
CA THR A 327 -6.83 -7.74 18.51
C THR A 327 -5.63 -7.89 17.56
N GLY A 328 -5.69 -8.78 16.58
CA GLY A 328 -4.55 -8.99 15.67
C GLY A 328 -4.24 -7.73 14.86
N VAL A 329 -5.19 -7.31 14.02
CA VAL A 329 -5.14 -6.06 13.27
C VAL A 329 -6.40 -5.25 13.55
N GLU A 330 -6.21 -3.99 13.92
CA GLU A 330 -7.28 -3.03 14.11
C GLU A 330 -7.07 -1.82 13.20
N THR A 331 -8.16 -1.31 12.64
CA THR A 331 -8.14 -0.10 11.82
C THR A 331 -9.12 0.93 12.36
N ASN A 332 -8.83 2.20 12.11
CA ASN A 332 -9.67 3.35 12.43
C ASN A 332 -9.51 4.41 11.33
N GLY A 333 -10.47 5.31 11.18
CA GLY A 333 -10.33 6.47 10.32
C GLY A 333 -10.49 6.16 8.84
N LYS A 334 -9.46 6.47 8.04
CA LYS A 334 -9.55 6.59 6.58
C LYS A 334 -9.15 5.28 5.89
N ALA A 335 -9.87 4.90 4.83
CA ALA A 335 -9.56 3.86 3.83
C ALA A 335 -8.24 3.09 4.00
N ASN A 336 -8.18 2.23 5.01
CA ASN A 336 -7.01 1.39 5.29
C ASN A 336 -7.11 0.10 4.46
N THR A 337 -5.98 -0.46 4.10
CA THR A 337 -5.91 -1.74 3.39
C THR A 337 -5.09 -2.74 4.19
N VAL A 338 -5.65 -3.93 4.41
CA VAL A 338 -4.97 -5.07 5.03
C VAL A 338 -4.90 -6.19 4.00
N THR A 339 -3.71 -6.60 3.58
CA THR A 339 -3.48 -7.76 2.73
C THR A 339 -2.82 -8.85 3.55
N ASN A 340 -3.41 -10.05 3.56
CA ASN A 340 -2.89 -11.15 4.33
C ASN A 340 -2.51 -12.33 3.42
N PHE A 341 -1.28 -12.82 3.60
CA PHE A 341 -0.79 -14.11 3.10
C PHE A 341 -0.47 -15.08 4.25
N GLY A 342 -0.13 -14.53 5.44
CA GLY A 342 0.30 -15.30 6.61
C GLY A 342 -0.81 -15.53 7.64
N THR A 343 -0.43 -15.49 8.92
CA THR A 343 -1.31 -15.70 10.06
C THR A 343 -1.59 -14.40 10.79
N ILE A 344 -2.86 -14.10 11.08
CA ILE A 344 -3.29 -13.02 11.97
C ILE A 344 -4.06 -13.62 13.15
N ILE A 345 -3.58 -13.35 14.36
CA ILE A 345 -4.07 -13.91 15.62
C ILE A 345 -4.65 -12.79 16.49
N GLY A 346 -5.91 -12.95 16.85
CA GLY A 346 -6.58 -12.17 17.88
C GLY A 346 -6.75 -13.01 19.14
N ALA A 347 -5.74 -13.00 20.01
CA ALA A 347 -5.77 -13.76 21.26
C ALA A 347 -6.94 -13.35 22.18
N GLY A 348 -7.42 -12.10 22.06
CA GLY A 348 -8.62 -11.58 22.72
C GLY A 348 -9.94 -11.88 22.00
N GLY A 349 -9.91 -12.67 20.92
CA GLY A 349 -11.08 -13.14 20.18
C GLY A 349 -11.31 -12.46 18.82
N THR A 350 -10.60 -11.38 18.48
CA THR A 350 -10.76 -10.69 17.19
C THR A 350 -9.44 -10.65 16.41
N ALA A 351 -9.35 -11.40 15.32
CA ALA A 351 -8.17 -11.40 14.44
C ALA A 351 -8.06 -10.08 13.68
N VAL A 352 -9.15 -9.63 13.06
CA VAL A 352 -9.19 -8.38 12.30
C VAL A 352 -10.46 -7.60 12.64
N ARG A 353 -10.30 -6.30 12.92
CA ARG A 353 -11.41 -5.34 13.08
C ARG A 353 -11.20 -4.16 12.14
N LEU A 354 -12.02 -4.08 11.10
CA LEU A 354 -12.12 -2.90 10.26
C LEU A 354 -12.97 -1.83 10.93
N GLY A 355 -12.57 -0.56 10.80
CA GLY A 355 -13.16 0.56 11.54
C GLY A 355 -13.99 1.50 10.66
N SER A 356 -13.97 1.31 9.34
CA SER A 356 -14.63 2.17 8.36
C SER A 356 -15.17 1.36 7.18
N SER A 357 -16.28 1.81 6.60
CA SER A 357 -16.84 1.25 5.37
C SER A 357 -15.95 1.43 4.14
N THR A 358 -14.90 2.25 4.26
CA THR A 358 -13.90 2.45 3.21
C THR A 358 -12.67 1.54 3.36
N ASP A 359 -12.59 0.76 4.43
CA ASP A 359 -11.48 -0.18 4.63
C ASP A 359 -11.60 -1.40 3.72
N LEU A 360 -10.45 -1.94 3.34
CA LEU A 360 -10.31 -3.09 2.45
C LEU A 360 -9.51 -4.20 3.14
N LEU A 361 -10.11 -5.38 3.28
CA LEU A 361 -9.40 -6.61 3.64
C LEU A 361 -9.20 -7.45 2.38
N VAL A 362 -7.94 -7.58 1.95
CA VAL A 362 -7.50 -8.50 0.89
C VAL A 362 -7.03 -9.80 1.52
N VAL A 363 -7.68 -10.89 1.13
CA VAL A 363 -7.41 -12.24 1.60
C VAL A 363 -6.83 -13.04 0.45
N GLU A 364 -5.59 -13.48 0.64
CA GLU A 364 -4.89 -14.33 -0.31
C GLU A 364 -5.10 -15.80 0.03
N ALA A 365 -4.96 -16.66 -0.97
CA ALA A 365 -5.03 -18.11 -0.77
C ALA A 365 -3.99 -18.56 0.28
N GLY A 366 -4.42 -19.40 1.22
CA GLY A 366 -3.59 -19.86 2.34
C GLY A 366 -3.58 -18.93 3.57
N SER A 367 -4.26 -17.78 3.53
CA SER A 367 -4.45 -16.92 4.70
C SER A 367 -5.00 -17.68 5.90
N THR A 368 -4.48 -17.38 7.09
CA THR A 368 -4.99 -17.92 8.35
C THR A 368 -5.41 -16.81 9.30
N PHE A 369 -6.62 -16.92 9.85
CA PHE A 369 -7.14 -16.04 10.89
C PHE A 369 -7.48 -16.87 12.13
N VAL A 370 -7.01 -16.43 13.29
CA VAL A 370 -7.34 -17.04 14.59
C VAL A 370 -8.11 -16.00 15.41
N GLY A 371 -9.44 -16.13 15.41
CA GLY A 371 -10.38 -15.16 15.98
C GLY A 371 -11.33 -14.59 14.92
N ALA A 372 -12.27 -13.75 15.37
CA ALA A 372 -13.27 -13.14 14.51
C ALA A 372 -12.65 -12.15 13.50
N VAL A 373 -13.26 -12.05 12.32
CA VAL A 373 -12.92 -11.07 11.28
C VAL A 373 -14.14 -10.19 11.05
N ILE A 374 -14.07 -8.93 11.45
CA ILE A 374 -15.18 -7.98 11.47
C ILE A 374 -14.90 -6.85 10.46
N GLY A 375 -15.82 -6.65 9.53
CA GLY A 375 -15.67 -5.79 8.36
C GLY A 375 -16.08 -4.33 8.57
N GLY A 376 -16.92 -4.00 9.56
CA GLY A 376 -17.32 -2.62 9.82
C GLY A 376 -18.00 -1.92 8.62
N GLY A 377 -18.67 -2.69 7.77
CA GLY A 377 -19.22 -2.26 6.48
C GLY A 377 -18.18 -2.08 5.37
N GLY A 378 -16.95 -2.55 5.55
CA GLY A 378 -15.86 -2.47 4.58
C GLY A 378 -16.00 -3.46 3.41
N THR A 379 -14.91 -3.59 2.65
CA THR A 379 -14.82 -4.52 1.51
C THR A 379 -13.95 -5.73 1.83
N LEU A 380 -14.48 -6.93 1.61
CA LEU A 380 -13.74 -8.18 1.58
C LEU A 380 -13.33 -8.49 0.15
N LYS A 381 -12.02 -8.59 -0.13
CA LYS A 381 -11.49 -8.98 -1.44
C LYS A 381 -10.81 -10.34 -1.33
N LEU A 382 -11.30 -11.33 -2.06
CA LEU A 382 -10.64 -12.62 -2.23
C LEU A 382 -9.79 -12.53 -3.51
N ASP A 383 -8.49 -12.29 -3.39
CA ASP A 383 -7.68 -11.88 -4.55
C ASP A 383 -7.31 -13.05 -5.47
N GLY A 384 -7.14 -14.24 -4.89
CA GLY A 384 -6.82 -15.46 -5.60
C GLY A 384 -7.30 -16.73 -4.89
N GLY A 385 -7.05 -17.86 -5.53
CA GLY A 385 -7.38 -19.19 -5.00
C GLY A 385 -8.71 -19.73 -5.50
N ILE A 386 -8.95 -21.00 -5.18
CA ILE A 386 -10.16 -21.74 -5.56
C ILE A 386 -10.89 -22.14 -4.28
N GLY A 387 -12.17 -21.81 -4.16
CA GLY A 387 -12.90 -22.09 -2.94
C GLY A 387 -14.41 -22.08 -3.04
N ARG A 388 -15.04 -22.13 -1.88
CA ARG A 388 -16.49 -22.12 -1.69
C ARG A 388 -16.90 -20.98 -0.80
N LEU A 389 -18.05 -20.40 -1.09
CA LEU A 389 -18.68 -19.34 -0.32
C LEU A 389 -20.00 -19.83 0.26
N SER A 390 -20.34 -19.34 1.44
CA SER A 390 -21.69 -19.44 2.01
C SER A 390 -22.01 -18.21 2.84
N GLY A 391 -23.28 -18.01 3.16
CA GLY A 391 -23.71 -16.89 4.00
C GLY A 391 -23.81 -15.54 3.30
N LEU A 392 -23.50 -15.43 1.99
CA LEU A 392 -23.35 -14.25 1.10
C LEU A 392 -24.39 -13.10 1.23
N PHE A 393 -24.41 -12.56 2.44
CA PHE A 393 -25.18 -11.49 3.03
C PHE A 393 -26.68 -11.74 3.24
N GLY A 394 -27.22 -11.02 4.24
CA GLY A 394 -28.36 -11.33 5.11
C GLY A 394 -28.31 -10.34 6.30
N ALA A 395 -29.15 -10.48 7.35
CA ALA A 395 -29.24 -9.46 8.42
C ALA A 395 -27.91 -9.15 9.16
N GLU A 396 -26.92 -10.04 9.08
CA GLU A 396 -25.63 -9.93 9.78
C GLU A 396 -24.44 -9.59 8.86
N GLY A 397 -24.62 -9.57 7.53
CA GLY A 397 -23.54 -9.21 6.60
C GLY A 397 -22.35 -10.20 6.59
N ASP A 398 -22.64 -11.50 6.75
CA ASP A 398 -21.62 -12.55 6.83
C ASP A 398 -21.20 -13.15 5.47
N VAL A 399 -19.94 -13.55 5.33
CA VAL A 399 -19.45 -14.49 4.28
C VAL A 399 -18.57 -15.54 4.93
N THR A 400 -18.88 -16.81 4.73
CA THR A 400 -17.93 -17.88 5.05
C THR A 400 -17.15 -18.27 3.80
N VAL A 401 -15.82 -18.27 3.90
CA VAL A 401 -14.89 -18.69 2.85
C VAL A 401 -14.23 -20.00 3.26
N SER A 402 -14.14 -20.96 2.34
CA SER A 402 -13.45 -22.24 2.55
C SER A 402 -12.80 -22.75 1.26
N GLY A 403 -11.90 -23.74 1.37
CA GLY A 403 -11.21 -24.36 0.23
C GLY A 403 -9.93 -23.64 -0.17
N SER A 404 -9.99 -22.32 -0.37
CA SER A 404 -8.79 -21.48 -0.63
C SER A 404 -8.00 -21.18 0.65
N MET A 405 -8.61 -21.39 1.81
CA MET A 405 -8.09 -21.15 3.15
C MET A 405 -8.87 -22.01 4.15
N ALA A 406 -8.44 -22.01 5.42
CA ALA A 406 -9.22 -22.59 6.51
C ALA A 406 -10.59 -21.90 6.59
N ALA A 407 -11.65 -22.68 6.87
CA ALA A 407 -13.01 -22.15 6.91
C ALA A 407 -13.12 -20.99 7.91
N THR A 408 -13.45 -19.80 7.41
CA THR A 408 -13.51 -18.55 8.19
C THR A 408 -14.76 -17.78 7.81
N THR A 409 -15.51 -17.33 8.81
CA THR A 409 -16.63 -16.41 8.62
C THR A 409 -16.16 -14.98 8.82
N PHE A 410 -16.41 -14.16 7.81
CA PHE A 410 -16.16 -12.73 7.73
C PHE A 410 -17.49 -12.03 8.00
N VAL A 411 -17.56 -11.23 9.05
CA VAL A 411 -18.81 -10.64 9.56
C VAL A 411 -18.87 -9.16 9.20
N ASP A 412 -20.06 -8.61 8.96
CA ASP A 412 -20.30 -7.18 8.77
C ASP A 412 -19.47 -6.54 7.63
N PHE A 413 -19.44 -7.19 6.46
CA PHE A 413 -18.90 -6.60 5.23
C PHE A 413 -20.03 -6.11 4.33
N ALA A 414 -19.89 -4.93 3.73
CA ALA A 414 -20.87 -4.43 2.77
C ALA A 414 -20.57 -4.89 1.35
N ALA A 415 -19.31 -5.22 1.04
CA ALA A 415 -18.93 -5.63 -0.29
C ALA A 415 -18.05 -6.88 -0.28
N LEU A 416 -18.31 -7.78 -1.23
CA LEU A 416 -17.45 -8.87 -1.61
C LEU A 416 -16.86 -8.59 -3.00
N ARG A 417 -15.54 -8.64 -3.12
CA ARG A 417 -14.82 -8.58 -4.39
C ARG A 417 -14.08 -9.89 -4.67
N ILE A 418 -14.27 -10.43 -5.87
CA ILE A 418 -13.53 -11.60 -6.37
C ILE A 418 -12.44 -11.10 -7.33
N GLY A 419 -11.18 -11.41 -7.01
CA GLY A 419 -10.00 -11.06 -7.80
C GLY A 419 -9.92 -11.83 -9.10
N GLN A 420 -9.11 -11.35 -10.05
CA GLN A 420 -9.04 -11.93 -11.40
C GLN A 420 -8.53 -13.38 -11.41
N ALA A 421 -7.66 -13.73 -10.47
CA ALA A 421 -7.12 -15.08 -10.33
C ALA A 421 -7.94 -15.98 -9.38
N ALA A 422 -9.11 -15.52 -8.93
CA ALA A 422 -9.94 -16.22 -7.98
C ALA A 422 -11.12 -16.93 -8.65
N THR A 423 -11.40 -18.15 -8.18
CA THR A 423 -12.54 -18.97 -8.63
C THR A 423 -13.34 -19.44 -7.42
N PHE A 424 -14.61 -19.04 -7.33
CA PHE A 424 -15.46 -19.39 -6.20
C PHE A 424 -16.84 -19.86 -6.63
N THR A 425 -17.38 -20.82 -5.87
CA THR A 425 -18.78 -21.23 -5.98
C THR A 425 -19.49 -21.00 -4.66
N ALA A 426 -20.60 -20.29 -4.70
CA ALA A 426 -21.49 -20.11 -3.57
C ALA A 426 -22.38 -21.34 -3.36
N SER A 427 -22.56 -21.72 -2.10
CA SER A 427 -23.59 -22.67 -1.67
C SER A 427 -24.52 -22.02 -0.66
N GLY A 428 -25.80 -22.41 -0.72
CA GLY A 428 -26.84 -21.84 0.11
C GLY A 428 -27.47 -20.58 -0.49
N ASN A 429 -28.35 -19.96 0.29
CA ASN A 429 -29.07 -18.75 -0.13
C ASN A 429 -28.09 -17.57 -0.27
N VAL A 430 -28.36 -16.72 -1.26
CA VAL A 430 -27.66 -15.44 -1.46
C VAL A 430 -28.68 -14.32 -1.32
N ARG A 431 -28.43 -13.35 -0.43
CA ARG A 431 -29.36 -12.26 -0.15
C ARG A 431 -28.64 -10.94 0.02
N LEU A 432 -28.62 -10.13 -1.04
CA LEU A 432 -28.09 -8.77 -0.92
C LEU A 432 -29.17 -7.81 -0.44
N THR A 433 -28.86 -6.99 0.54
CA THR A 433 -29.67 -5.83 0.96
C THR A 433 -29.20 -4.55 0.28
N ALA A 434 -29.97 -3.45 0.43
CA ALA A 434 -29.61 -2.19 -0.17
C ALA A 434 -28.30 -1.65 0.44
N GLY A 435 -27.34 -1.29 -0.42
CA GLY A 435 -25.99 -0.85 0.00
C GLY A 435 -24.94 -1.96 -0.04
N GLU A 436 -25.34 -3.22 -0.22
CA GLU A 436 -24.39 -4.33 -0.39
C GLU A 436 -24.00 -4.56 -1.86
N ALA A 437 -22.80 -5.10 -2.08
CA ALA A 437 -22.29 -5.36 -3.42
C ALA A 437 -21.51 -6.68 -3.55
N ILE A 438 -21.70 -7.36 -4.68
CA ILE A 438 -20.79 -8.39 -5.19
C ILE A 438 -20.14 -7.86 -6.47
N LEU A 439 -18.81 -7.79 -6.49
CA LEU A 439 -18.00 -7.32 -7.60
C LEU A 439 -17.08 -8.44 -8.08
N ASN A 440 -17.25 -8.94 -9.28
CA ASN A 440 -16.49 -10.07 -9.78
C ASN A 440 -15.57 -9.71 -10.95
N SER A 441 -14.25 -9.77 -10.71
CA SER A 441 -13.23 -9.73 -11.77
C SER A 441 -12.71 -11.12 -12.15
N GLY A 442 -13.06 -12.18 -11.40
CA GLY A 442 -12.62 -13.57 -11.60
C GLY A 442 -13.74 -14.49 -12.08
N SER A 443 -13.82 -15.70 -11.54
CA SER A 443 -14.90 -16.65 -11.82
C SER A 443 -15.77 -16.86 -10.58
N LEU A 444 -17.04 -16.48 -10.64
CA LEU A 444 -17.97 -16.63 -9.53
C LEU A 444 -19.26 -17.31 -9.98
N THR A 445 -19.66 -18.38 -9.30
CA THR A 445 -20.98 -19.00 -9.47
C THR A 445 -21.83 -18.79 -8.23
N LEU A 446 -23.00 -18.19 -8.38
CA LEU A 446 -24.02 -18.00 -7.36
C LEU A 446 -25.18 -18.99 -7.56
N GLY A 447 -25.93 -19.23 -6.49
CA GLY A 447 -27.24 -19.88 -6.57
C GLY A 447 -27.23 -21.40 -6.40
N GLY A 448 -26.38 -22.18 -7.07
CA GLY A 448 -26.44 -23.66 -6.97
C GLY A 448 -27.88 -24.21 -7.03
N LYS A 449 -28.42 -24.75 -5.91
CA LYS A 449 -29.82 -25.22 -5.71
C LYS A 449 -30.73 -24.26 -4.89
N ALA A 450 -30.29 -23.05 -4.56
CA ALA A 450 -30.87 -22.17 -3.55
C ALA A 450 -31.35 -20.81 -4.11
N SER A 451 -32.17 -20.07 -3.36
CA SER A 451 -32.74 -18.79 -3.81
C SER A 451 -31.69 -17.67 -3.82
N VAL A 452 -31.63 -16.90 -4.91
CA VAL A 452 -30.84 -15.66 -5.00
C VAL A 452 -31.80 -14.47 -4.97
N THR A 453 -31.56 -13.54 -4.04
CA THR A 453 -32.29 -12.29 -3.93
C THR A 453 -31.32 -11.13 -3.85
N SER A 454 -31.58 -10.04 -4.55
CA SER A 454 -30.70 -8.87 -4.53
C SER A 454 -31.50 -7.57 -4.47
N ALA A 455 -31.23 -6.75 -3.45
CA ALA A 455 -31.56 -5.33 -3.42
C ALA A 455 -30.31 -4.45 -3.57
N GLY A 456 -29.13 -5.06 -3.69
CA GLY A 456 -27.83 -4.41 -3.84
C GLY A 456 -27.32 -4.47 -5.28
N LEU A 457 -25.99 -4.41 -5.43
CA LEU A 457 -25.30 -4.52 -6.71
C LEU A 457 -24.73 -5.93 -6.91
N ILE A 458 -25.02 -6.56 -8.06
CA ILE A 458 -24.28 -7.72 -8.56
C ILE A 458 -23.63 -7.33 -9.87
N GLU A 459 -22.30 -7.27 -9.88
CA GLU A 459 -21.52 -6.82 -11.04
C GLU A 459 -20.50 -7.88 -11.47
N ALA A 460 -20.52 -8.21 -12.76
CA ALA A 460 -19.38 -8.78 -13.46
C ALA A 460 -18.53 -7.64 -14.04
N ASP A 461 -17.36 -7.39 -13.45
CA ASP A 461 -16.37 -6.41 -13.92
C ASP A 461 -15.64 -6.97 -15.14
N ARG A 462 -14.47 -7.61 -15.02
CA ARG A 462 -13.78 -8.29 -16.14
C ARG A 462 -13.89 -9.82 -16.07
N GLY A 463 -14.70 -10.32 -15.15
CA GLY A 463 -14.84 -11.73 -14.83
C GLY A 463 -16.07 -12.38 -15.47
N ALA A 464 -16.24 -13.67 -15.18
CA ALA A 464 -17.45 -14.43 -15.45
C ALA A 464 -18.22 -14.65 -14.15
N LEU A 465 -19.42 -14.09 -14.06
CA LEU A 465 -20.36 -14.31 -12.96
C LEU A 465 -21.57 -15.09 -13.50
N THR A 466 -21.87 -16.24 -12.91
CA THR A 466 -23.04 -17.04 -13.26
C THR A 466 -23.98 -17.14 -12.07
N ILE A 467 -25.26 -16.85 -12.26
CA ILE A 467 -26.32 -17.15 -11.30
C ILE A 467 -27.07 -18.38 -11.83
N ALA A 468 -26.84 -19.53 -11.19
CA ALA A 468 -27.28 -20.83 -11.71
C ALA A 468 -28.79 -21.09 -11.58
N GLY A 469 -29.54 -20.24 -10.88
CA GLY A 469 -30.97 -20.44 -10.60
C GLY A 469 -31.76 -19.15 -10.71
N ALA A 470 -33.03 -19.20 -10.27
CA ALA A 470 -33.91 -18.04 -10.29
C ALA A 470 -33.41 -16.91 -9.37
N LEU A 471 -33.63 -15.68 -9.82
CA LEU A 471 -33.19 -14.45 -9.17
C LEU A 471 -34.39 -13.54 -8.91
N LYS A 472 -34.52 -13.05 -7.68
CA LYS A 472 -35.39 -11.90 -7.39
C LYS A 472 -34.55 -10.63 -7.26
N ASN A 473 -34.55 -9.79 -8.28
CA ASN A 473 -33.83 -8.53 -8.31
C ASN A 473 -34.73 -7.33 -7.98
N THR A 474 -34.23 -6.48 -7.10
CA THR A 474 -34.77 -5.17 -6.74
C THR A 474 -33.67 -4.12 -6.68
N GLY A 475 -32.42 -4.53 -6.95
CA GLY A 475 -31.24 -3.69 -7.02
C GLY A 475 -30.75 -3.58 -8.47
N THR A 476 -29.43 -3.65 -8.66
CA THR A 476 -28.78 -3.49 -9.97
C THR A 476 -27.99 -4.75 -10.35
N LEU A 477 -28.20 -5.21 -11.57
CA LEU A 477 -27.32 -6.17 -12.25
C LEU A 477 -26.40 -5.40 -13.20
N ALA A 478 -25.12 -5.73 -13.24
CA ALA A 478 -24.16 -4.99 -14.06
C ALA A 478 -23.16 -5.91 -14.77
N ALA A 479 -22.90 -5.60 -16.03
CA ALA A 479 -21.81 -6.18 -16.82
C ALA A 479 -20.85 -5.08 -17.27
N ALA A 480 -19.80 -4.85 -16.49
CA ALA A 480 -18.80 -3.79 -16.64
C ALA A 480 -17.52 -4.28 -17.34
N GLY A 481 -17.67 -4.94 -18.49
CA GLY A 481 -16.58 -5.49 -19.31
C GLY A 481 -16.47 -7.01 -19.30
N GLY A 482 -17.26 -7.67 -18.46
CA GLY A 482 -17.28 -9.11 -18.22
C GLY A 482 -18.66 -9.67 -18.50
N THR A 483 -18.86 -10.94 -18.16
CA THR A 483 -20.12 -11.63 -18.42
C THR A 483 -20.85 -11.89 -17.12
N LEU A 484 -22.09 -11.43 -17.03
CA LEU A 484 -23.04 -11.82 -16.00
C LEU A 484 -24.17 -12.62 -16.66
N ALA A 485 -24.19 -13.92 -16.40
CA ALA A 485 -25.19 -14.86 -16.91
C ALA A 485 -26.16 -15.30 -15.82
N VAL A 486 -27.46 -15.37 -16.12
CA VAL A 486 -28.51 -15.85 -15.21
C VAL A 486 -29.34 -16.91 -15.90
N ALA A 487 -29.26 -18.14 -15.38
CA ALA A 487 -29.90 -19.30 -15.99
C ALA A 487 -31.41 -19.41 -15.66
N GLY A 488 -31.84 -18.89 -14.51
CA GLY A 488 -33.23 -18.93 -14.06
C GLY A 488 -33.99 -17.63 -14.31
N ASP A 489 -35.31 -17.66 -14.09
CA ASP A 489 -36.14 -16.47 -14.24
C ASP A 489 -35.68 -15.33 -13.31
N VAL A 490 -35.62 -14.12 -13.86
CA VAL A 490 -35.36 -12.88 -13.11
C VAL A 490 -36.68 -12.17 -12.87
N THR A 491 -36.99 -11.94 -11.60
CA THR A 491 -38.24 -11.30 -11.16
C THR A 491 -37.96 -10.10 -10.27
N GLY A 492 -38.93 -9.20 -10.15
CA GLY A 492 -38.86 -8.06 -9.25
C GLY A 492 -38.91 -6.73 -10.00
N SER A 493 -38.29 -5.71 -9.42
CA SER A 493 -38.38 -4.32 -9.88
C SER A 493 -37.02 -3.66 -9.96
N GLY A 494 -35.97 -4.46 -10.15
CA GLY A 494 -34.61 -3.95 -10.29
C GLY A 494 -34.36 -3.36 -11.67
N SER A 495 -33.08 -3.17 -11.96
CA SER A 495 -32.59 -2.73 -13.26
C SER A 495 -31.29 -3.43 -13.63
N ALA A 496 -30.90 -3.34 -14.89
CA ALA A 496 -29.62 -3.84 -15.36
C ALA A 496 -28.82 -2.80 -16.15
N THR A 497 -27.49 -2.88 -16.08
CA THR A 497 -26.57 -1.97 -16.78
C THR A 497 -25.49 -2.73 -17.53
N ILE A 498 -25.11 -2.21 -18.70
CA ILE A 498 -24.08 -2.80 -19.56
C ILE A 498 -23.04 -1.72 -19.89
N ALA A 499 -21.82 -1.91 -19.40
CA ALA A 499 -20.67 -1.08 -19.69
C ALA A 499 -19.58 -1.90 -20.38
N GLY A 500 -19.82 -2.28 -21.64
CA GLY A 500 -18.85 -3.02 -22.45
C GLY A 500 -18.83 -4.53 -22.27
N GLY A 501 -19.58 -5.06 -21.29
CA GLY A 501 -19.70 -6.49 -21.02
C GLY A 501 -20.89 -7.16 -21.72
N VAL A 502 -21.23 -8.36 -21.22
CA VAL A 502 -22.37 -9.17 -21.65
C VAL A 502 -23.29 -9.40 -20.46
N LEU A 503 -24.57 -9.03 -20.61
CA LEU A 503 -25.64 -9.56 -19.77
C LEU A 503 -26.36 -10.65 -20.54
N ASP A 504 -26.41 -11.83 -19.96
CA ASP A 504 -26.99 -13.03 -20.55
C ASP A 504 -28.12 -13.56 -19.63
N PHE A 505 -29.32 -13.64 -20.18
CA PHE A 505 -30.50 -14.14 -19.49
C PHE A 505 -31.12 -15.30 -20.29
N GLU A 506 -30.86 -16.53 -19.85
CA GLU A 506 -31.36 -17.75 -20.52
C GLU A 506 -32.89 -17.92 -20.38
N ALA A 507 -33.48 -17.36 -19.33
CA ALA A 507 -34.89 -17.51 -18.98
C ALA A 507 -35.66 -16.18 -19.03
N ALA A 508 -36.80 -16.08 -18.34
CA ALA A 508 -37.60 -14.85 -18.39
C ALA A 508 -36.89 -13.69 -17.68
N PHE A 509 -36.80 -12.54 -18.36
CA PHE A 509 -36.27 -11.28 -17.83
C PHE A 509 -37.14 -10.12 -18.36
N THR A 510 -37.49 -9.17 -17.51
CA THR A 510 -38.42 -8.08 -17.86
C THR A 510 -38.03 -6.71 -17.29
N GLU A 511 -36.82 -6.58 -16.73
CA GLU A 511 -36.37 -5.32 -16.12
C GLU A 511 -35.77 -4.36 -17.16
N ASP A 512 -35.70 -3.08 -16.81
CA ASP A 512 -35.11 -2.06 -17.66
C ASP A 512 -33.59 -2.26 -17.79
N VAL A 513 -33.05 -1.99 -18.98
CA VAL A 513 -31.62 -2.14 -19.28
C VAL A 513 -31.04 -0.81 -19.78
N ALA A 514 -29.89 -0.42 -19.23
CA ALA A 514 -29.14 0.74 -19.71
C ALA A 514 -27.77 0.34 -20.26
N PHE A 515 -27.51 0.64 -21.53
CA PHE A 515 -26.15 0.65 -22.06
C PHE A 515 -25.47 1.97 -21.66
N THR A 516 -24.50 1.88 -20.76
CA THR A 516 -23.78 3.04 -20.22
C THR A 516 -22.42 3.25 -20.88
N ALA A 517 -21.92 2.25 -21.62
CA ALA A 517 -20.77 2.38 -22.52
C ALA A 517 -21.18 2.25 -23.99
N LYS A 518 -20.28 2.60 -24.90
CA LYS A 518 -20.54 2.53 -26.35
C LYS A 518 -20.63 1.09 -26.87
N THR A 519 -20.15 0.11 -26.12
CA THR A 519 -20.14 -1.31 -26.49
C THR A 519 -20.88 -2.14 -25.45
N GLY A 520 -21.24 -3.36 -25.82
CA GLY A 520 -21.83 -4.35 -24.93
C GLY A 520 -22.89 -5.19 -25.62
N VAL A 521 -23.29 -6.28 -24.97
CA VAL A 521 -24.29 -7.22 -25.46
C VAL A 521 -25.35 -7.45 -24.38
N LEU A 522 -26.62 -7.36 -24.78
CA LEU A 522 -27.73 -7.92 -24.03
C LEU A 522 -28.20 -9.17 -24.78
N GLU A 523 -28.10 -10.32 -24.15
CA GLU A 523 -28.54 -11.61 -24.67
C GLU A 523 -29.81 -12.04 -23.94
N LEU A 524 -30.83 -12.43 -24.71
CA LEU A 524 -32.17 -12.75 -24.22
C LEU A 524 -32.62 -14.10 -24.79
N GLY A 525 -32.58 -15.13 -23.96
CA GLY A 525 -33.10 -16.46 -24.28
C GLY A 525 -34.62 -16.49 -24.49
N ARG A 526 -35.35 -15.47 -23.99
CA ARG A 526 -36.82 -15.33 -24.13
C ARG A 526 -37.25 -13.91 -24.51
N SER A 527 -36.73 -13.39 -25.62
CA SER A 527 -36.96 -12.00 -26.05
C SER A 527 -38.43 -11.65 -26.35
N ARG A 528 -39.27 -12.64 -26.68
CA ARG A 528 -40.70 -12.43 -26.96
C ARG A 528 -41.50 -11.95 -25.75
N GLY A 529 -41.03 -12.27 -24.55
CA GLY A 529 -41.66 -11.88 -23.28
C GLY A 529 -41.04 -10.64 -22.64
N TYR A 530 -39.99 -10.05 -23.24
CA TYR A 530 -39.31 -8.90 -22.69
C TYR A 530 -40.18 -7.64 -22.75
N THR A 531 -40.44 -7.02 -21.60
CA THR A 531 -41.25 -5.80 -21.49
C THR A 531 -40.48 -4.58 -21.01
N GLY A 532 -39.24 -4.77 -20.57
CA GLY A 532 -38.38 -3.69 -20.09
C GLY A 532 -38.04 -2.69 -21.20
N THR A 533 -37.58 -1.52 -20.79
CA THR A 533 -37.10 -0.46 -21.68
C THR A 533 -35.58 -0.51 -21.77
N ILE A 534 -35.05 -0.45 -22.99
CA ILE A 534 -33.62 -0.34 -23.24
C ILE A 534 -33.26 1.12 -23.52
N THR A 535 -32.29 1.63 -22.78
CA THR A 535 -31.73 2.98 -22.94
C THR A 535 -30.27 2.90 -23.40
N GLY A 536 -29.80 3.93 -24.11
CA GLY A 536 -28.39 4.05 -24.51
C GLY A 536 -27.93 3.11 -25.64
N PHE A 537 -28.84 2.45 -26.35
CA PHE A 537 -28.48 1.59 -27.48
C PHE A 537 -27.75 2.39 -28.56
N SER A 538 -26.62 1.86 -29.02
CA SER A 538 -25.73 2.56 -29.95
C SER A 538 -26.32 2.65 -31.34
N THR A 539 -26.28 3.84 -31.94
CA THR A 539 -26.64 4.08 -33.34
C THR A 539 -25.49 3.85 -34.32
N THR A 540 -24.41 3.20 -33.86
CA THR A 540 -23.15 3.01 -34.63
C THR A 540 -22.65 1.56 -34.57
N ALA A 541 -23.54 0.61 -34.34
CA ALA A 541 -23.37 -0.84 -34.36
C ALA A 541 -22.49 -1.41 -33.23
N LYS A 542 -22.18 -0.60 -32.23
CA LYS A 542 -21.22 -0.96 -31.17
C LYS A 542 -21.87 -1.73 -30.01
N THR A 543 -23.16 -1.54 -29.76
CA THR A 543 -23.97 -2.41 -28.89
C THR A 543 -24.74 -3.41 -29.74
N SER A 544 -25.13 -4.54 -29.15
CA SER A 544 -25.99 -5.53 -29.80
C SER A 544 -27.01 -6.13 -28.85
N LEU A 545 -28.15 -6.54 -29.43
CA LEU A 545 -29.10 -7.44 -28.81
C LEU A 545 -28.91 -8.82 -29.43
N ASP A 546 -28.76 -9.86 -28.62
CA ASP A 546 -28.76 -11.24 -29.08
C ASP A 546 -30.06 -11.93 -28.65
N LEU A 547 -30.81 -12.47 -29.62
CA LEU A 547 -32.17 -12.96 -29.43
C LEU A 547 -32.24 -14.45 -29.80
N ASP A 548 -32.05 -15.32 -28.82
CA ASP A 548 -31.93 -16.77 -29.05
C ASP A 548 -33.25 -17.40 -29.52
N ASP A 549 -34.38 -16.85 -29.09
CA ASP A 549 -35.72 -17.36 -29.41
C ASP A 549 -36.31 -16.81 -30.73
N ILE A 550 -35.53 -16.05 -31.50
CA ILE A 550 -35.87 -15.58 -32.84
C ILE A 550 -34.89 -16.20 -33.84
N ALA A 551 -35.34 -17.18 -34.62
CA ALA A 551 -34.46 -17.89 -35.53
C ALA A 551 -33.95 -16.97 -36.66
N PHE A 552 -32.65 -17.04 -36.98
CA PHE A 552 -32.12 -16.31 -38.14
C PHE A 552 -32.33 -17.10 -39.44
N GLY A 553 -32.97 -16.46 -40.42
CA GLY A 553 -33.28 -17.04 -41.72
C GLY A 553 -33.87 -16.05 -42.70
N LYS A 554 -34.41 -16.55 -43.81
CA LYS A 554 -34.94 -15.72 -44.91
C LYS A 554 -36.12 -14.83 -44.50
N ALA A 555 -36.87 -15.25 -43.49
CA ALA A 555 -38.03 -14.52 -42.97
C ALA A 555 -37.66 -13.55 -41.85
N THR A 556 -36.38 -13.52 -41.42
CA THR A 556 -35.94 -12.63 -40.35
C THR A 556 -36.03 -11.18 -40.79
N LYS A 557 -36.76 -10.37 -40.02
CA LYS A 557 -37.02 -8.97 -40.32
C LYS A 557 -36.98 -8.13 -39.06
N THR A 558 -36.37 -6.95 -39.18
CA THR A 558 -36.36 -5.88 -38.18
C THR A 558 -37.21 -4.71 -38.68
N THR A 559 -38.01 -4.12 -37.79
CA THR A 559 -38.73 -2.86 -38.06
C THR A 559 -38.78 -2.00 -36.81
N TYR A 560 -38.59 -0.70 -36.95
CA TYR A 560 -38.71 0.25 -35.84
C TYR A 560 -39.85 1.24 -36.09
N ALA A 561 -40.65 1.51 -35.05
CA ALA A 561 -41.67 2.54 -35.06
C ALA A 561 -41.60 3.34 -33.76
N GLY A 562 -41.50 4.67 -33.84
CA GLY A 562 -41.29 5.50 -32.67
C GLY A 562 -41.36 7.00 -32.92
N SER A 563 -41.11 7.73 -31.84
CA SER A 563 -41.02 9.18 -31.76
C SER A 563 -39.55 9.62 -31.62
N LYS A 564 -39.31 10.89 -31.29
CA LYS A 564 -37.96 11.40 -30.96
C LYS A 564 -37.44 10.92 -29.60
N SER A 565 -38.31 10.40 -28.74
CA SER A 565 -37.95 10.04 -27.36
C SER A 565 -38.03 8.54 -27.09
N SER A 566 -38.81 7.79 -27.85
CA SER A 566 -38.99 6.35 -27.64
C SER A 566 -39.66 5.67 -28.83
N GLY A 567 -39.50 4.35 -28.93
CA GLY A 567 -40.23 3.51 -29.90
C GLY A 567 -40.06 2.02 -29.64
N VAL A 568 -40.61 1.21 -30.54
CA VAL A 568 -40.57 -0.25 -30.47
C VAL A 568 -39.80 -0.80 -31.66
N LEU A 569 -38.71 -1.51 -31.38
CA LEU A 569 -38.03 -2.38 -32.34
C LEU A 569 -38.74 -3.73 -32.35
N THR A 570 -39.28 -4.10 -33.49
CA THR A 570 -39.88 -5.42 -33.73
C THR A 570 -38.91 -6.29 -34.51
N VAL A 571 -38.62 -7.47 -34.00
CA VAL A 571 -37.76 -8.48 -34.66
C VAL A 571 -38.57 -9.76 -34.80
N THR A 572 -38.64 -10.33 -35.99
CA THR A 572 -39.45 -11.53 -36.25
C THR A 572 -38.77 -12.47 -37.23
N ASP A 573 -38.94 -13.78 -37.04
CA ASP A 573 -38.54 -14.83 -37.98
C ASP A 573 -39.72 -15.33 -38.85
N GLY A 574 -40.87 -14.65 -38.78
CA GLY A 574 -42.13 -15.04 -39.43
C GLY A 574 -43.07 -15.88 -38.54
N ASN A 575 -42.55 -16.58 -37.52
CA ASN A 575 -43.33 -17.40 -36.59
C ASN A 575 -43.32 -16.83 -35.16
N HIS A 576 -42.19 -16.22 -34.77
CA HIS A 576 -41.91 -15.62 -33.50
C HIS A 576 -41.64 -14.13 -33.69
N THR A 577 -42.03 -13.32 -32.71
CA THR A 577 -41.85 -11.86 -32.77
C THR A 577 -41.49 -11.32 -31.40
N ALA A 578 -40.32 -10.68 -31.31
CA ALA A 578 -39.90 -9.86 -30.19
C ALA A 578 -40.30 -8.40 -30.43
N ARG A 579 -40.72 -7.70 -29.37
CA ARG A 579 -41.04 -6.27 -29.38
C ARG A 579 -40.28 -5.59 -28.27
N ILE A 580 -39.19 -4.92 -28.63
CA ILE A 580 -38.23 -4.35 -27.70
C ILE A 580 -38.47 -2.84 -27.61
N ASN A 581 -38.74 -2.35 -26.41
CA ASN A 581 -38.91 -0.92 -26.15
C ASN A 581 -37.53 -0.25 -26.11
N LEU A 582 -37.33 0.77 -26.94
CA LEU A 582 -36.11 1.57 -26.98
C LEU A 582 -36.42 3.02 -26.59
N GLU A 583 -35.65 3.58 -25.65
CA GLU A 583 -35.64 5.01 -25.35
C GLU A 583 -34.54 5.72 -26.13
N GLY A 584 -34.90 6.81 -26.81
CA GLY A 584 -34.04 7.57 -27.72
C GLY A 584 -34.67 7.80 -29.10
N ASP A 585 -33.98 8.60 -29.94
CA ASP A 585 -34.39 8.86 -31.33
C ASP A 585 -33.73 7.85 -32.28
N TYR A 586 -34.46 6.77 -32.62
CA TYR A 586 -34.01 5.77 -33.58
C TYR A 586 -34.79 5.84 -34.91
N ARG A 587 -35.44 6.97 -35.22
CA ARG A 587 -36.23 7.12 -36.47
C ARG A 587 -35.35 7.11 -37.73
N GLY A 588 -34.07 7.44 -37.58
CA GLY A 588 -33.05 7.36 -38.65
C GLY A 588 -32.22 6.07 -38.63
N SER A 589 -32.48 5.17 -37.68
CA SER A 589 -31.70 3.95 -37.47
C SER A 589 -31.98 2.90 -38.54
N THR A 590 -30.96 2.09 -38.84
CA THR A 590 -31.08 0.91 -39.71
C THR A 590 -30.67 -0.32 -38.93
N PHE A 591 -31.65 -0.95 -38.28
CA PHE A 591 -31.45 -2.18 -37.54
C PHE A 591 -31.22 -3.35 -38.49
N ILE A 592 -30.08 -4.03 -38.34
CA ILE A 592 -29.71 -5.21 -39.11
C ILE A 592 -29.77 -6.43 -38.20
N ALA A 593 -30.47 -7.46 -38.68
CA ALA A 593 -30.42 -8.81 -38.14
C ALA A 593 -29.35 -9.62 -38.87
N THR A 594 -28.51 -10.31 -38.11
CA THR A 594 -27.53 -11.29 -38.59
C THR A 594 -27.66 -12.59 -37.79
N SER A 595 -27.10 -13.69 -38.29
CA SER A 595 -26.95 -14.89 -37.47
C SER A 595 -26.01 -14.60 -36.29
N ASP A 596 -26.39 -15.12 -35.14
CA ASP A 596 -25.60 -15.20 -33.90
C ASP A 596 -24.53 -16.33 -33.93
N GLY A 597 -24.65 -17.28 -34.87
CA GLY A 597 -23.83 -18.49 -34.94
C GLY A 597 -24.39 -19.68 -34.14
N HIS A 598 -25.47 -19.51 -33.38
CA HIS A 598 -26.09 -20.53 -32.52
C HIS A 598 -27.55 -20.84 -32.88
N GLY A 599 -28.11 -20.13 -33.85
CA GLY A 599 -29.44 -20.37 -34.42
C GLY A 599 -30.42 -19.22 -34.18
N GLY A 600 -30.10 -18.32 -33.25
CA GLY A 600 -30.82 -17.09 -32.97
C GLY A 600 -30.42 -15.91 -33.86
N THR A 601 -30.85 -14.71 -33.46
CA THR A 601 -30.69 -13.48 -34.24
C THR A 601 -29.97 -12.40 -33.44
N LEU A 602 -28.81 -11.97 -33.95
CA LEU A 602 -28.08 -10.81 -33.46
C LEU A 602 -28.57 -9.53 -34.16
N VAL A 603 -28.90 -8.49 -33.38
CA VAL A 603 -29.39 -7.20 -33.89
C VAL A 603 -28.46 -6.05 -33.52
N ARG A 604 -28.10 -5.23 -34.52
CA ARG A 604 -27.28 -4.01 -34.39
C ARG A 604 -27.90 -2.86 -35.16
N ASP A 605 -27.75 -1.63 -34.68
CA ASP A 605 -28.10 -0.45 -35.47
C ASP A 605 -26.87 0.10 -36.19
N LEU A 606 -26.86 0.05 -37.53
CA LEU A 606 -25.77 0.68 -38.28
C LEU A 606 -25.94 2.19 -38.29
N ALA A 607 -24.81 2.91 -38.34
CA ALA A 607 -24.83 4.34 -38.63
C ALA A 607 -25.66 4.58 -39.89
N ALA A 608 -26.60 5.52 -39.82
CA ALA A 608 -27.36 5.95 -40.98
C ALA A 608 -26.39 6.21 -42.13
N PRO A 609 -26.62 5.66 -43.34
CA PRO A 609 -25.73 5.89 -44.45
C PRO A 609 -25.58 7.40 -44.62
N THR A 610 -24.35 7.91 -44.48
CA THR A 610 -24.06 9.33 -44.73
C THR A 610 -24.58 9.64 -46.12
N SER A 611 -25.57 10.52 -46.22
CA SER A 611 -26.03 11.02 -47.51
C SER A 611 -24.82 11.61 -48.22
N ILE A 612 -24.32 10.92 -49.24
CA ILE A 612 -23.38 11.52 -50.18
C ILE A 612 -24.21 12.63 -50.84
N SER A 613 -23.98 13.88 -50.44
CA SER A 613 -24.54 15.01 -51.15
C SER A 613 -23.94 14.98 -52.54
N THR A 614 -24.62 14.34 -53.48
CA THR A 614 -24.44 14.64 -54.90
C THR A 614 -24.97 16.05 -55.06
N SER A 615 -24.11 17.03 -54.74
CA SER A 615 -24.38 18.42 -55.01
C SER A 615 -24.50 18.55 -56.52
N ALA A 616 -25.74 18.54 -57.01
CA ALA A 616 -26.09 18.86 -58.39
C ALA A 616 -25.50 20.22 -58.83
N GLY A 617 -25.08 21.06 -57.87
CA GLY A 617 -24.35 22.31 -58.09
C GLY A 617 -22.91 22.15 -58.62
N LEU A 618 -22.17 21.07 -58.32
CA LEU A 618 -20.82 20.88 -58.85
C LEU A 618 -20.83 20.39 -60.31
N PHE A 619 -21.85 19.64 -60.71
CA PHE A 619 -22.04 19.24 -62.12
C PHE A 619 -22.51 20.41 -63.00
N ALA A 620 -23.36 21.30 -62.45
CA ALA A 620 -23.78 22.53 -63.13
C ALA A 620 -22.65 23.57 -63.26
N ALA A 621 -21.78 23.69 -62.25
CA ALA A 621 -20.60 24.56 -62.32
C ALA A 621 -19.55 24.06 -63.34
N ALA A 622 -19.41 22.73 -63.50
CA ALA A 622 -18.55 22.14 -64.52
C ALA A 622 -19.06 22.35 -65.96
N MET A 623 -20.38 22.37 -66.18
CA MET A 623 -20.99 22.61 -67.50
C MET A 623 -21.01 24.09 -67.92
N ALA A 624 -20.95 25.03 -66.96
CA ALA A 624 -20.85 26.47 -67.25
C ALA A 624 -19.44 26.91 -67.70
N GLY A 625 -18.42 26.08 -67.52
CA GLY A 625 -17.04 26.35 -67.94
C GLY A 625 -16.75 26.05 -69.42
N PHE A 626 -17.62 25.33 -70.12
CA PHE A 626 -17.45 25.01 -71.53
C PHE A 626 -18.26 25.98 -72.41
N GLY A 627 -17.75 27.21 -72.51
CA GLY A 627 -18.16 28.18 -73.53
C GLY A 627 -17.78 27.72 -74.94
N ALA A 628 -18.61 28.10 -75.91
CA ALA A 628 -18.47 27.78 -77.32
C ALA A 628 -17.13 28.22 -77.93
N GLY A 629 -16.40 27.28 -78.54
CA GLY A 629 -15.19 27.55 -79.32
C GLY A 629 -14.60 26.27 -79.88
N ALA A 630 -14.52 26.18 -81.21
CA ALA A 630 -14.23 24.97 -81.97
C ALA A 630 -12.76 24.50 -81.94
N SER A 631 -12.59 23.21 -82.28
CA SER A 631 -11.50 22.62 -83.09
C SER A 631 -10.46 21.72 -82.39
N ALA A 632 -10.61 20.42 -82.68
CA ALA A 632 -9.62 19.34 -82.85
C ALA A 632 -8.66 18.97 -81.69
N LEU A 633 -8.70 17.70 -81.26
CA LEU A 633 -7.63 16.70 -81.47
C LEU A 633 -7.96 15.31 -80.87
N SER A 634 -8.04 14.32 -81.78
CA SER A 634 -7.71 12.88 -81.72
C SER A 634 -8.02 12.00 -80.48
N SER A 635 -8.84 10.97 -80.70
CA SER A 635 -8.88 9.72 -79.90
C SER A 635 -7.60 8.89 -80.03
N PRO A 636 -7.24 8.12 -78.97
CA PRO A 636 -7.32 6.65 -79.08
C PRO A 636 -7.86 6.00 -77.78
N ALA A 637 -8.84 5.10 -77.88
CA ALA A 637 -8.71 3.64 -77.85
C ALA A 637 -9.10 3.03 -76.48
N LEU A 638 -10.27 2.39 -76.48
CA LEU A 638 -10.72 1.41 -75.50
C LEU A 638 -9.95 0.09 -75.69
N GLU A 639 -9.57 -0.58 -74.59
CA GLU A 639 -9.65 -2.04 -74.44
C GLU A 639 -9.51 -2.41 -72.92
N PRO A 640 -10.12 -3.51 -72.45
CA PRO A 640 -10.37 -3.82 -71.03
C PRO A 640 -9.44 -4.90 -70.47
N TRP A 641 -9.34 -5.02 -69.13
CA TRP A 641 -8.73 -6.21 -68.51
C TRP A 641 -9.62 -6.83 -67.43
N GLN A 642 -9.67 -8.16 -67.51
CA GLN A 642 -10.65 -9.08 -66.96
C GLN A 642 -10.30 -9.58 -65.54
N ALA A 643 -11.32 -10.22 -64.95
CA ALA A 643 -11.41 -10.93 -63.69
C ALA A 643 -10.26 -11.87 -63.28
N ALA A 644 -10.09 -12.04 -61.96
CA ALA A 644 -9.59 -13.27 -61.35
C ALA A 644 -10.42 -13.61 -60.09
N ARG A 645 -10.71 -14.90 -59.94
CA ARG A 645 -11.69 -15.54 -59.05
C ARG A 645 -11.16 -15.81 -57.63
N ALA A 646 -12.13 -16.13 -56.77
CA ALA A 646 -12.07 -16.60 -55.39
C ALA A 646 -11.04 -17.69 -55.05
N GLU A 647 -10.55 -17.66 -53.81
CA GLU A 647 -10.19 -18.86 -53.05
C GLU A 647 -10.67 -18.77 -51.59
N ILE A 648 -11.06 -19.94 -51.10
CA ILE A 648 -11.86 -20.25 -49.92
C ILE A 648 -10.95 -20.59 -48.74
N SER A 649 -11.34 -20.13 -47.55
CA SER A 649 -10.71 -20.42 -46.25
C SER A 649 -10.80 -21.90 -45.88
N ALA A 650 -9.72 -22.46 -45.33
CA ALA A 650 -9.67 -23.76 -44.67
C ALA A 650 -10.02 -23.65 -43.16
N PRO A 651 -10.47 -24.74 -42.49
CA PRO A 651 -11.07 -24.71 -41.14
C PRO A 651 -10.06 -25.02 -40.02
N ARG A 652 -10.35 -24.54 -38.79
CA ARG A 652 -9.67 -24.95 -37.55
C ARG A 652 -10.57 -25.92 -36.75
N THR A 653 -9.95 -27.01 -36.32
CA THR A 653 -10.51 -28.15 -35.58
C THR A 653 -10.63 -27.88 -34.08
N HIS A 654 -11.74 -28.35 -33.50
CA HIS A 654 -11.94 -28.60 -32.07
C HIS A 654 -11.09 -29.78 -31.58
N LEU A 655 -10.70 -29.74 -30.30
CA LEU A 655 -10.40 -30.91 -29.48
C LEU A 655 -11.09 -30.75 -28.12
N ALA A 656 -11.46 -31.91 -27.59
CA ALA A 656 -12.44 -32.21 -26.54
C ALA A 656 -12.17 -31.60 -25.16
#